data_AF-A0A9W9HSV1-F1
#
_entry.id   AF-A0A9W9HSV1-F1
#
_cell.length_a   1.000
_cell.length_b   1.000
_cell.length_c   1.000
_cell.angle_alpha   90.00
_cell.angle_beta   90.00
_cell.angle_gamma   90.00
#
_symmetry.space_group_name_H-M   'P 1'
#
loop_
_entity.id
_entity.type
_entity.pdbx_description
1 polymer ?
#
loop_
_entity_poly.entity_id
_entity_poly.type
_entity_poly.pdbx_seq_one_letter_code
_entity_poly.pdbx_strand_id
1 'polypeptide(L)'
;MWRDRISGQSTPPSVNRAPSLPRSSSAQLSRGPYNNRPGATPRTSSTSLLLTPSDSTTSLPGTGRGSNGTGLRQTSGQRPRPASVPDPLEVLNGIIGTGKADKVAPQLATQSGSRPTDLVEAIDFNGLSLEQFVAKVDVAQSTRKTTRSEVNAQTVKQFDQERDKFQDLHTSITGCDDVSKSVELYLNDFQTELGVVSAEIETLQTRSTQLNAMLENRRNVERLLGPAVEEISISPKAVRTLVEGPMDENWVRALNEMDARTTSIEDKASSSSGFKAIEDVRPLLVDVKNKAIERIRDYLVSQIRAMRSPNVNSQIIQQLRLVKFKDLYSYLLKAHPKLAEEISQAYINTMRWYYTSNFTRYLQALEKIKTYPSDRNEVLGGDPSAHRTGNILSGGRAGSAAHDPFSLGRRIDILRNGNQQALSSYLAEEDNAYHGIEVPFRNFNVALVDNVSAEYSFLTEFFSPLTFHQISRKVMEIFEAVFALGQNLTKKLIDTTTDSLGVLMCVRLNQHSAFELQRRKVPVADSYVNGINMRLWPRFQVIMDLHGESLKRVGSNTGRSAVSALSLVGGDDLKQSSAPHFLTQRFGQLLHGILVLSSDAGDDEPVANSLARLRSEFDTLLAKLSRNGTDAKRRERFLFNNYSLILTIISDTQGKLATEQRQMSCNRELIDRGRAGDRRDLRPRGHLRIPSPIAGQLLQLLNPLYLACRARVHRADFTHAVIGAGVVGLAVARQLAAHEGTSTILLERHDAPGTETSSRNSEVIHAGLYYPADSLKTKLCIRGRNLLYDLCSKHAIPHRNTKKWIVAQTPEQWEACLRVHAHAQSLGDAPTRLVGAAEAAAREPDVKADAGIVESETTGIVDSHSLMTYLQGDFEDRGGDCVFKTRVTGVEPVAGGGYQITAVSDEDGSVTSITADTLINSAGHGACAINNLMLPAERHRFPHYAKGTYFSYGASRPRTSVLVYPVTLPGYGGLGTHLTLDMGGRIRFGPDVEWVDDPNDLQPSSARLEQAIPEILSYMPGVDPSAIALDYCGIRPKLGRGGAVNVGKGFQDFVIQEEEGFPGFVNLLGIESPGLTSCLAIGEMVDEILYR
;
A
#
# COMPACT_ATOMS: atom_id res chain seq x y z
N MET A 1 2.38 -23.73 -24.88
CA MET A 1 2.43 -22.43 -25.63
C MET A 1 1.72 -21.27 -24.91
N TRP A 2 0.62 -21.50 -24.20
CA TRP A 2 0.10 -20.56 -23.19
C TRP A 2 0.38 -21.14 -21.79
N ARG A 3 1.04 -20.36 -20.92
CA ARG A 3 1.43 -20.68 -19.51
C ARG A 3 2.65 -21.56 -19.16
N ASP A 4 3.55 -21.92 -20.09
CA ASP A 4 4.91 -22.40 -19.72
C ASP A 4 5.85 -21.27 -19.19
N ARG A 5 5.32 -20.08 -18.90
CA ARG A 5 6.09 -18.82 -18.79
C ARG A 5 5.58 -17.81 -17.75
N ILE A 6 4.81 -18.27 -16.74
CA ILE A 6 4.51 -17.49 -15.52
C ILE A 6 4.81 -18.31 -14.24
N SER A 7 5.20 -19.58 -14.35
CA SER A 7 5.83 -20.32 -13.25
C SER A 7 7.33 -19.98 -13.19
N GLY A 8 7.68 -19.03 -12.33
CA GLY A 8 9.06 -18.89 -11.88
C GLY A 8 9.50 -20.13 -11.10
N GLN A 9 10.68 -20.65 -11.42
CA GLN A 9 11.38 -21.73 -10.70
C GLN A 9 10.69 -23.11 -10.66
N SER A 10 10.89 -23.88 -11.73
CA SER A 10 11.26 -25.30 -11.56
C SER A 10 12.45 -25.61 -12.47
N THR A 11 13.49 -26.23 -11.89
CA THR A 11 14.67 -26.68 -12.63
C THR A 11 14.33 -27.91 -13.48
N PRO A 12 14.83 -28.02 -14.73
CA PRO A 12 14.64 -29.24 -15.50
C PRO A 12 15.46 -30.39 -14.86
N PRO A 13 14.91 -31.61 -14.78
CA PRO A 13 15.62 -32.74 -14.18
C PRO A 13 16.81 -33.17 -15.05
N SER A 14 17.93 -33.48 -14.38
CA SER A 14 19.15 -33.94 -15.05
C SER A 14 18.99 -35.38 -15.55
N VAL A 15 18.96 -35.56 -16.88
CA VAL A 15 19.00 -36.90 -17.49
C VAL A 15 20.45 -37.40 -17.53
N ASN A 16 20.82 -38.18 -16.52
CA ASN A 16 22.08 -38.93 -16.52
C ASN A 16 22.07 -40.03 -17.58
N ARG A 17 22.85 -39.88 -18.66
CA ARG A 17 23.38 -41.02 -19.44
C ARG A 17 24.58 -40.64 -20.31
N ALA A 18 25.78 -40.98 -19.84
CA ALA A 18 26.91 -41.31 -20.70
C ALA A 18 26.77 -42.82 -21.11
N PRO A 19 27.37 -43.28 -22.23
CA PRO A 19 28.82 -43.53 -22.21
C PRO A 19 29.60 -43.29 -23.54
N SER A 20 30.93 -43.38 -23.40
CA SER A 20 31.96 -43.71 -24.41
C SER A 20 32.36 -42.72 -25.52
N LEU A 21 33.64 -42.34 -25.47
CA LEU A 21 34.49 -41.72 -26.53
C LEU A 21 34.89 -42.76 -27.61
N PRO A 22 35.45 -42.33 -28.76
CA PRO A 22 36.93 -42.25 -28.85
C PRO A 22 37.53 -41.01 -29.59
N ARG A 23 38.74 -40.63 -29.15
CA ARG A 23 39.93 -40.02 -29.83
C ARG A 23 39.82 -39.55 -31.31
N SER A 24 40.47 -38.48 -31.80
CA SER A 24 41.59 -37.61 -31.32
C SER A 24 41.50 -36.18 -31.97
N SER A 25 42.49 -35.26 -32.12
CA SER A 25 43.96 -35.23 -31.89
C SER A 25 44.54 -33.79 -31.86
N SER A 26 45.58 -33.58 -31.02
CA SER A 26 46.71 -32.61 -31.08
C SER A 26 46.66 -31.29 -31.89
N ALA A 27 46.94 -30.16 -31.20
CA ALA A 27 48.10 -29.28 -31.44
C ALA A 27 48.34 -28.29 -30.28
N GLN A 28 49.61 -28.00 -29.94
CA GLN A 28 50.03 -26.96 -28.97
C GLN A 28 50.84 -25.86 -29.68
N LEU A 29 50.99 -24.67 -29.04
CA LEU A 29 52.19 -23.78 -28.96
C LEU A 29 51.72 -22.37 -28.50
N SER A 30 51.97 -21.93 -27.25
CA SER A 30 53.10 -21.11 -26.73
C SER A 30 53.08 -19.60 -27.07
N ARG A 31 53.61 -18.60 -26.33
CA ARG A 31 53.83 -18.26 -24.89
C ARG A 31 54.67 -16.94 -24.81
N GLY A 32 54.06 -15.75 -24.73
CA GLY A 32 54.66 -14.45 -24.27
C GLY A 32 55.87 -13.84 -25.06
N PRO A 33 56.58 -12.79 -24.52
CA PRO A 33 56.29 -11.98 -23.32
C PRO A 33 56.76 -10.47 -23.32
N TYR A 34 56.49 -9.71 -22.22
CA TYR A 34 57.17 -8.47 -21.69
C TYR A 34 57.33 -7.19 -22.61
N ASN A 35 57.59 -5.94 -22.18
CA ASN A 35 58.07 -5.39 -20.89
C ASN A 35 57.77 -3.86 -20.65
N ASN A 36 57.65 -3.48 -19.37
CA ASN A 36 58.07 -2.25 -18.64
C ASN A 36 57.85 -0.74 -19.03
N ARG A 37 57.43 -0.03 -17.95
CA ARG A 37 57.62 1.37 -17.44
C ARG A 37 58.99 2.06 -17.76
N PRO A 38 59.19 3.41 -17.57
CA PRO A 38 58.80 4.21 -16.37
C PRO A 38 58.36 5.69 -16.61
N GLY A 39 58.23 6.49 -15.54
CA GLY A 39 57.90 7.93 -15.59
C GLY A 39 58.80 8.79 -14.71
N ALA A 40 58.65 10.13 -14.77
CA ALA A 40 59.34 11.10 -13.93
C ALA A 40 58.65 12.49 -13.87
N THR A 41 58.88 13.21 -12.77
CA THR A 41 58.75 14.68 -12.56
C THR A 41 60.10 15.14 -11.94
N PRO A 42 60.57 16.42 -11.91
CA PRO A 42 59.82 17.59 -11.39
C PRO A 42 60.21 19.05 -11.83
N ARG A 43 59.41 20.03 -11.32
CA ARG A 43 59.77 21.39 -10.82
C ARG A 43 59.99 22.66 -11.73
N THR A 44 59.57 23.78 -11.09
CA THR A 44 59.91 25.23 -11.22
C THR A 44 59.33 26.15 -12.33
N SER A 45 58.50 27.12 -11.87
CA SER A 45 58.39 28.59 -12.13
C SER A 45 58.70 29.18 -13.54
N SER A 46 58.04 30.22 -14.07
CA SER A 46 57.42 31.42 -13.44
C SER A 46 56.40 32.16 -14.36
N THR A 47 55.46 32.92 -13.75
CA THR A 47 54.84 34.20 -14.21
C THR A 47 54.33 34.42 -15.66
N SER A 48 53.00 34.59 -15.82
CA SER A 48 52.40 35.77 -16.50
C SER A 48 50.85 35.86 -16.41
N LEU A 49 50.37 36.76 -15.55
CA LEU A 49 49.18 37.64 -15.65
C LEU A 49 48.14 37.43 -16.79
N LEU A 50 46.86 37.16 -16.45
CA LEU A 50 45.69 38.08 -16.59
C LEU A 50 44.30 37.38 -16.45
N LEU A 51 43.49 37.93 -15.53
CA LEU A 51 42.01 38.08 -15.54
C LEU A 51 41.12 37.08 -16.34
N THR A 52 40.36 36.24 -15.63
CA THR A 52 38.90 36.42 -15.37
C THR A 52 38.28 35.18 -14.69
N PRO A 53 37.51 35.34 -13.60
CA PRO A 53 36.69 34.26 -13.02
C PRO A 53 35.18 34.50 -13.24
N SER A 54 34.40 33.46 -13.56
CA SER A 54 33.02 33.18 -13.08
C SER A 54 32.41 32.01 -13.86
N ASP A 55 32.14 30.90 -13.16
CA ASP A 55 30.77 30.47 -12.92
C ASP A 55 30.75 29.21 -12.04
N SER A 56 29.98 29.28 -10.95
CA SER A 56 29.69 28.15 -10.08
C SER A 56 28.25 28.28 -9.64
N THR A 57 27.40 27.41 -10.19
CA THR A 57 25.95 27.43 -10.00
C THR A 57 25.55 26.57 -8.80
N THR A 58 25.24 27.22 -7.68
CA THR A 58 24.52 26.60 -6.56
C THR A 58 23.29 27.43 -6.22
N SER A 59 22.18 27.14 -6.89
CA SER A 59 20.85 27.63 -6.54
C SER A 59 20.08 26.53 -5.82
N LEU A 60 19.80 26.73 -4.53
CA LEU A 60 18.76 25.99 -3.83
C LEU A 60 17.38 26.54 -4.23
N PRO A 61 16.40 25.68 -4.56
CA PRO A 61 15.04 26.11 -4.84
C PRO A 61 14.29 26.45 -3.56
N GLY A 62 13.23 27.27 -3.69
CA GLY A 62 12.30 27.57 -2.60
C GLY A 62 10.84 27.41 -3.03
N THR A 63 9.98 27.20 -2.04
CA THR A 63 8.51 27.19 -2.09
C THR A 63 8.05 27.68 -0.69
N GLY A 64 7.15 28.64 -0.49
CA GLY A 64 6.04 29.13 -1.32
C GLY A 64 4.86 28.16 -1.26
N ARG A 65 3.62 28.52 -0.95
CA ARG A 65 2.94 29.78 -0.60
C ARG A 65 1.66 29.40 0.17
N GLY A 66 1.08 30.32 0.95
CA GLY A 66 -0.26 30.13 1.52
C GLY A 66 -0.89 31.48 1.89
N SER A 67 -2.02 31.82 1.27
CA SER A 67 -2.71 33.10 1.43
C SER A 67 -4.18 32.90 1.82
N ASN A 68 -4.69 33.68 2.78
CA ASN A 68 -5.90 34.52 2.62
C ASN A 68 -6.46 35.06 3.94
N GLY A 69 -6.68 36.38 3.99
CA GLY A 69 -7.72 37.05 4.79
C GLY A 69 -7.61 37.02 6.33
N THR A 70 -8.18 37.96 7.08
CA THR A 70 -8.72 39.32 6.82
C THR A 70 -8.71 40.06 8.18
N GLY A 71 -8.49 41.38 8.22
CA GLY A 71 -8.64 42.12 9.49
C GLY A 71 -7.92 43.45 9.54
N LEU A 72 -8.68 44.55 9.54
CA LEU A 72 -8.17 45.90 9.72
C LEU A 72 -7.77 46.22 11.18
N ARG A 73 -7.00 47.31 11.29
CA ARG A 73 -6.94 48.31 12.38
C ARG A 73 -6.07 48.06 13.63
N GLN A 74 -5.06 48.93 13.69
CA GLN A 74 -4.72 49.84 14.80
C GLN A 74 -4.08 49.32 16.12
N THR A 75 -3.10 50.12 16.53
CA THR A 75 -2.68 50.44 17.92
C THR A 75 -2.03 49.35 18.78
N SER A 76 -0.70 49.45 18.85
CA SER A 76 0.11 49.57 20.09
C SER A 76 -0.31 48.77 21.34
N GLY A 77 0.54 47.84 21.77
CA GLY A 77 0.43 47.27 23.11
C GLY A 77 1.44 46.16 23.41
N GLN A 78 2.39 46.45 24.30
CA GLN A 78 3.39 45.54 24.88
C GLN A 78 2.83 44.21 25.43
N ARG A 79 3.67 43.18 25.51
CA ARG A 79 4.01 42.38 26.72
C ARG A 79 4.87 41.14 26.37
N PRO A 80 5.53 40.47 27.35
CA PRO A 80 6.19 40.99 28.55
C PRO A 80 7.68 40.53 28.64
N ARG A 81 8.47 41.10 29.55
CA ARG A 81 9.82 40.57 29.92
C ARG A 81 9.81 39.99 31.36
N PRO A 82 10.66 38.98 31.66
CA PRO A 82 10.70 38.31 32.96
C PRO A 82 11.32 39.15 34.09
N ALA A 83 10.99 38.80 35.33
CA ALA A 83 10.99 39.70 36.49
C ALA A 83 12.23 39.63 37.41
N SER A 84 13.46 39.60 36.89
CA SER A 84 14.67 39.53 37.74
C SER A 84 15.87 40.36 37.28
N VAL A 85 15.66 41.40 36.46
CA VAL A 85 16.72 42.32 36.01
C VAL A 85 16.27 43.76 36.24
N PRO A 86 16.96 44.56 37.08
CA PRO A 86 16.67 45.99 37.25
C PRO A 86 16.88 46.77 35.95
N ASP A 87 16.11 47.85 35.74
CA ASP A 87 16.21 48.66 34.53
C ASP A 87 17.56 49.42 34.50
N PRO A 88 18.41 49.27 33.46
CA PRO A 88 19.67 50.00 33.37
C PRO A 88 19.51 51.53 33.40
N LEU A 89 18.33 52.07 33.05
CA LEU A 89 18.05 53.51 33.15
C LEU A 89 17.76 53.96 34.59
N GLU A 90 17.17 53.11 35.45
CA GLU A 90 17.04 53.44 36.89
C GLU A 90 18.40 53.39 37.59
N VAL A 91 19.25 52.43 37.21
CA VAL A 91 20.64 52.35 37.70
C VAL A 91 21.44 53.59 37.29
N LEU A 92 21.36 54.03 36.03
CA LEU A 92 22.02 55.27 35.59
C LEU A 92 21.49 56.52 36.31
N ASN A 93 20.17 56.67 36.45
CA ASN A 93 19.58 57.84 37.10
C ASN A 93 19.84 57.88 38.62
N GLY A 94 19.98 56.72 39.27
CA GLY A 94 20.44 56.61 40.66
C GLY A 94 21.92 57.00 40.85
N ILE A 95 22.76 56.77 39.84
CA ILE A 95 24.18 57.16 39.85
C ILE A 95 24.36 58.66 39.51
N ILE A 96 23.49 59.25 38.68
CA ILE A 96 23.70 60.58 38.08
C ILE A 96 22.99 61.73 38.82
N GLY A 97 22.07 61.44 39.76
CA GLY A 97 21.69 62.38 40.84
C GLY A 97 21.28 63.80 40.41
N THR A 98 20.26 63.94 39.56
CA THR A 98 19.90 65.23 38.93
C THR A 98 19.34 66.28 39.89
N GLY A 99 20.05 67.40 40.06
CA GLY A 99 19.60 68.59 40.77
C GLY A 99 18.84 69.60 39.88
N LYS A 100 17.53 69.37 39.68
CA LYS A 100 16.44 70.31 39.29
C LYS A 100 16.74 71.53 38.39
N ALA A 101 16.02 71.59 37.26
CA ALA A 101 15.93 72.72 36.34
C ALA A 101 14.90 73.79 36.77
N ASP A 102 14.99 75.00 36.18
CA ASP A 102 13.81 75.82 35.89
C ASP A 102 13.98 76.68 34.59
N LYS A 103 13.10 76.39 33.61
CA LYS A 103 12.43 77.23 32.58
C LYS A 103 13.16 78.49 32.03
N VAL A 104 13.16 78.76 30.71
CA VAL A 104 12.01 79.23 29.89
C VAL A 104 12.30 79.07 28.37
N ALA A 105 11.25 79.00 27.54
CA ALA A 105 11.28 78.78 26.08
C ALA A 105 11.57 80.05 25.22
N PRO A 106 11.96 79.91 23.93
CA PRO A 106 12.50 81.01 23.12
C PRO A 106 11.48 81.73 22.21
N GLN A 107 11.82 82.92 21.73
CA GLN A 107 11.16 83.62 20.61
C GLN A 107 12.15 84.08 19.53
N LEU A 108 11.64 84.31 18.33
CA LEU A 108 12.38 84.38 17.06
C LEU A 108 12.84 85.80 16.63
N ALA A 109 13.90 85.80 15.81
CA ALA A 109 14.11 86.64 14.62
C ALA A 109 14.53 88.14 14.73
N THR A 110 15.84 88.34 14.59
CA THR A 110 16.55 89.20 13.61
C THR A 110 16.34 90.73 13.50
N GLN A 111 17.49 91.40 13.25
CA GLN A 111 17.77 92.83 12.92
C GLN A 111 18.21 93.66 14.14
N SER A 112 19.20 94.56 14.09
CA SER A 112 20.18 94.96 13.05
C SER A 112 21.43 95.55 13.73
N GLY A 113 22.58 95.65 13.04
CA GLY A 113 23.87 95.91 13.70
C GLY A 113 24.18 97.35 14.12
N SER A 114 25.14 97.50 15.04
CA SER A 114 26.05 98.67 15.21
C SER A 114 27.14 98.35 16.25
N ARG A 115 28.28 99.05 16.20
CA ARG A 115 29.34 98.98 17.23
C ARG A 115 28.88 99.65 18.53
N PRO A 116 29.51 99.32 19.67
CA PRO A 116 30.33 100.37 20.28
C PRO A 116 31.74 99.93 20.70
N THR A 117 32.68 100.86 20.59
CA THR A 117 33.91 100.95 21.39
C THR A 117 33.63 101.77 22.65
N ASP A 118 34.54 101.69 23.64
CA ASP A 118 34.66 102.60 24.79
C ASP A 118 33.52 102.56 25.84
N LEU A 119 33.72 102.86 27.13
CA LEU A 119 34.91 102.99 28.00
C LEU A 119 34.37 103.02 29.46
N VAL A 120 35.03 102.36 30.42
CA VAL A 120 35.02 102.82 31.83
C VAL A 120 36.39 102.51 32.46
N GLU A 121 37.20 103.55 32.62
CA GLU A 121 38.33 103.59 33.55
C GLU A 121 37.78 103.88 34.96
N ALA A 122 38.17 103.10 35.98
CA ALA A 122 38.10 103.50 37.39
C ALA A 122 38.82 102.50 38.31
N ILE A 123 40.13 102.67 38.53
CA ILE A 123 40.78 102.26 39.78
C ILE A 123 41.05 103.55 40.55
N ASP A 124 40.41 103.70 41.71
CA ASP A 124 40.47 104.92 42.52
C ASP A 124 41.78 104.98 43.33
N PHE A 125 42.52 106.08 43.16
CA PHE A 125 43.75 106.40 43.90
C PHE A 125 43.52 107.46 45.00
N ASN A 126 42.33 107.53 45.59
CA ASN A 126 42.01 108.32 46.79
C ASN A 126 42.46 109.80 46.70
N GLY A 127 42.32 110.40 45.52
CA GLY A 127 42.54 111.85 45.31
C GLY A 127 44.00 112.33 45.34
N LEU A 128 45.00 111.49 45.06
CA LEU A 128 46.41 111.90 44.93
C LEU A 128 47.00 111.46 43.58
N SER A 129 47.83 112.33 42.96
CA SER A 129 48.46 112.03 41.68
C SER A 129 49.70 111.12 41.83
N LEU A 130 49.97 110.30 40.81
CA LEU A 130 51.00 109.26 40.86
C LEU A 130 52.41 109.81 41.16
N GLU A 131 52.72 111.01 40.66
CA GLU A 131 53.99 111.70 40.91
C GLU A 131 54.14 112.16 42.38
N GLN A 132 53.04 112.48 43.06
CA GLN A 132 53.03 112.88 44.47
C GLN A 132 53.10 111.69 45.43
N PHE A 133 52.70 110.49 44.99
CA PHE A 133 52.89 109.25 45.75
C PHE A 133 54.36 108.81 45.73
N VAL A 134 55.02 108.84 44.56
CA VAL A 134 56.45 108.53 44.42
C VAL A 134 57.31 109.55 45.17
N ALA A 135 57.01 110.85 45.07
CA ALA A 135 57.76 111.91 45.77
C ALA A 135 57.70 111.85 47.31
N LYS A 136 56.79 111.06 47.91
CA LYS A 136 56.74 110.85 49.37
C LYS A 136 57.61 109.69 49.87
N VAL A 137 58.18 108.88 48.99
CA VAL A 137 59.05 107.74 49.35
C VAL A 137 60.50 108.19 49.64
N ASP A 138 60.95 109.31 49.07
CA ASP A 138 62.36 109.71 49.10
C ASP A 138 62.80 110.61 50.27
N VAL A 139 61.91 110.99 51.20
CA VAL A 139 62.25 111.86 52.36
C VAL A 139 62.24 111.11 53.71
N ALA A 140 62.36 109.78 53.68
CA ALA A 140 62.70 108.97 54.86
C ALA A 140 63.85 107.96 54.62
N GLN A 141 64.57 108.09 53.50
CA GLN A 141 65.97 107.66 53.51
C GLN A 141 66.75 108.59 54.47
N SER A 142 67.68 108.02 55.25
CA SER A 142 68.56 108.74 56.19
C SER A 142 67.98 109.25 57.53
N THR A 143 67.27 108.42 58.30
CA THR A 143 67.54 108.19 59.76
C THR A 143 66.66 107.12 60.43
N ARG A 144 67.01 105.83 60.29
CA ARG A 144 66.78 104.80 61.35
C ARG A 144 67.55 103.48 61.11
N LYS A 145 68.86 103.59 60.82
CA LYS A 145 69.82 102.47 60.92
C LYS A 145 70.10 102.14 62.39
N THR A 146 69.18 101.45 63.07
CA THR A 146 69.38 100.67 64.33
C THR A 146 68.01 100.21 64.83
N THR A 147 67.67 98.91 64.67
CA THR A 147 66.68 98.08 65.43
C THR A 147 66.19 96.83 64.69
N ARG A 148 66.50 96.61 63.40
CA ARG A 148 66.03 95.43 62.63
C ARG A 148 66.97 94.20 62.66
N SER A 149 67.95 94.19 63.57
CA SER A 149 69.03 93.17 63.59
C SER A 149 68.70 91.90 64.37
N GLU A 150 67.78 91.94 65.33
CA GLU A 150 67.59 90.83 66.28
C GLU A 150 66.43 89.89 65.90
N VAL A 151 65.38 90.41 65.24
CA VAL A 151 64.19 89.61 64.90
C VAL A 151 64.45 88.61 63.75
N ASN A 152 65.27 88.96 62.76
CA ASN A 152 65.53 88.08 61.61
C ASN A 152 66.36 86.82 61.97
N ALA A 153 67.07 86.80 63.09
CA ALA A 153 67.93 85.67 63.46
C ALA A 153 67.17 84.43 63.97
N GLN A 154 65.92 84.60 64.44
CA GLN A 154 65.06 83.48 64.86
C GLN A 154 64.29 82.88 63.68
N THR A 155 63.73 83.71 62.79
CA THR A 155 62.91 83.22 61.66
C THR A 155 63.73 82.40 60.66
N VAL A 156 64.98 82.79 60.39
CA VAL A 156 65.89 82.03 59.49
C VAL A 156 66.16 80.62 60.04
N LYS A 157 66.30 80.46 61.37
CA LYS A 157 66.51 79.14 61.99
C LYS A 157 65.29 78.22 61.92
N GLN A 158 64.07 78.76 61.91
CA GLN A 158 62.87 77.96 61.64
C GLN A 158 62.77 77.57 60.16
N PHE A 159 63.10 78.49 59.24
CA PHE A 159 63.05 78.22 57.81
C PHE A 159 64.07 77.13 57.40
N ASP A 160 65.29 77.16 57.94
CA ASP A 160 66.29 76.11 57.73
C ASP A 160 65.88 74.73 58.29
N GLN A 161 65.01 74.67 59.31
CA GLN A 161 64.50 73.41 59.87
C GLN A 161 63.36 72.78 59.05
N GLU A 162 62.61 73.58 58.29
CA GLU A 162 61.45 73.08 57.52
C GLU A 162 61.66 73.07 56.00
N ARG A 163 62.76 73.66 55.51
CA ARG A 163 63.15 73.70 54.09
C ARG A 163 62.98 72.35 53.38
N ASP A 164 63.46 71.27 54.01
CA ASP A 164 63.48 69.94 53.39
C ASP A 164 62.05 69.39 53.20
N LYS A 165 61.09 69.71 54.09
CA LYS A 165 59.67 69.35 53.91
C LYS A 165 59.03 70.10 52.73
N PHE A 166 59.41 71.36 52.51
CA PHE A 166 58.93 72.13 51.35
C PHE A 166 59.56 71.62 50.04
N GLN A 167 60.81 71.15 50.08
CA GLN A 167 61.48 70.48 48.96
C GLN A 167 60.75 69.18 48.57
N ASP A 168 60.38 68.36 49.56
CA ASP A 168 59.62 67.12 49.34
C ASP A 168 58.22 67.40 48.79
N LEU A 169 57.50 68.39 49.34
CA LEU A 169 56.19 68.79 48.85
C LEU A 169 56.24 69.30 47.40
N HIS A 170 57.25 70.11 47.04
CA HIS A 170 57.42 70.60 45.68
C HIS A 170 57.74 69.46 44.69
N THR A 171 58.53 68.48 45.13
CA THR A 171 58.81 67.25 44.36
C THR A 171 57.56 66.38 44.17
N SER A 172 56.70 66.30 45.18
CA SER A 172 55.42 65.58 45.08
C SER A 172 54.41 66.29 44.16
N ILE A 173 54.38 67.63 44.15
CA ILE A 173 53.49 68.41 43.27
C ILE A 173 53.92 68.25 41.80
N THR A 174 55.22 68.36 41.52
CA THR A 174 55.74 68.13 40.15
C THR A 174 55.50 66.69 39.68
N GLY A 175 55.58 65.69 40.56
CA GLY A 175 55.15 64.33 40.25
C GLY A 175 53.66 64.20 39.88
N CYS A 176 52.76 64.96 40.52
CA CYS A 176 51.34 64.99 40.17
C CYS A 176 51.07 65.68 38.82
N ASP A 177 51.83 66.74 38.47
CA ASP A 177 51.70 67.42 37.18
C ASP A 177 52.12 66.52 36.01
N ASP A 178 53.18 65.72 36.17
CA ASP A 178 53.63 64.80 35.13
C ASP A 178 52.66 63.62 34.92
N VAL A 179 52.04 63.11 36.00
CA VAL A 179 50.94 62.13 35.88
C VAL A 179 49.73 62.76 35.17
N SER A 180 49.39 64.01 35.48
CA SER A 180 48.26 64.71 34.87
C SER A 180 48.45 64.91 33.36
N LYS A 181 49.65 65.30 32.92
CA LYS A 181 50.01 65.35 31.48
C LYS A 181 49.91 63.99 30.80
N SER A 182 50.31 62.91 31.47
CA SER A 182 50.18 61.56 30.91
C SER A 182 48.72 61.18 30.69
N VAL A 183 47.82 61.54 31.61
CA VAL A 183 46.38 61.28 31.47
C VAL A 183 45.76 62.15 30.37
N GLU A 184 46.17 63.41 30.26
CA GLU A 184 45.74 64.31 29.17
C GLU A 184 46.11 63.77 27.79
N LEU A 185 47.35 63.27 27.62
CA LEU A 185 47.79 62.63 26.39
C LEU A 185 46.96 61.38 26.06
N TYR A 186 46.76 60.47 27.03
CA TYR A 186 45.95 59.26 26.79
C TYR A 186 44.50 59.57 26.41
N LEU A 187 43.89 60.61 26.99
CA LEU A 187 42.51 61.00 26.65
C LEU A 187 42.42 61.61 25.24
N ASN A 188 43.43 62.37 24.82
CA ASN A 188 43.49 62.95 23.49
C ASN A 188 43.72 61.88 22.41
N ASP A 189 44.65 60.94 22.66
CA ASP A 189 44.88 59.78 21.80
C ASP A 189 43.60 58.93 21.67
N PHE A 190 42.94 58.60 22.79
CA PHE A 190 41.68 57.86 22.79
C PHE A 190 40.55 58.58 22.06
N GLN A 191 40.46 59.92 22.16
CA GLN A 191 39.50 60.72 21.41
C GLN A 191 39.77 60.67 19.90
N THR A 192 41.04 60.69 19.49
CA THR A 192 41.38 60.56 18.06
C THR A 192 41.12 59.16 17.52
N GLU A 193 41.42 58.10 18.27
CA GLU A 193 41.07 56.71 17.89
C GLU A 193 39.55 56.53 17.73
N LEU A 194 38.73 57.04 18.66
CA LEU A 194 37.27 57.02 18.54
C LEU A 194 36.76 57.77 17.31
N GLY A 195 37.42 58.87 16.92
CA GLY A 195 37.12 59.61 15.69
C GLY A 195 37.38 58.77 14.44
N VAL A 196 38.53 58.08 14.38
CA VAL A 196 38.88 57.18 13.26
C VAL A 196 37.90 56.02 13.16
N VAL A 197 37.62 55.32 14.26
CA VAL A 197 36.68 54.17 14.29
C VAL A 197 35.27 54.60 13.89
N SER A 198 34.82 55.79 14.32
CA SER A 198 33.50 56.31 13.93
C SER A 198 33.40 56.57 12.42
N ALA A 199 34.45 57.14 11.81
CA ALA A 199 34.52 57.34 10.37
C ALA A 199 34.56 56.01 9.59
N GLU A 200 35.31 55.01 10.07
CA GLU A 200 35.31 53.68 9.45
C GLU A 200 33.93 53.02 9.50
N ILE A 201 33.21 53.10 10.64
CA ILE A 201 31.85 52.58 10.77
C ILE A 201 30.88 53.29 9.81
N GLU A 202 30.98 54.61 9.66
CA GLU A 202 30.16 55.37 8.71
C GLU A 202 30.42 54.91 7.27
N THR A 203 31.69 54.78 6.85
CA THR A 203 32.00 54.30 5.49
C THR A 203 31.53 52.86 5.23
N LEU A 204 31.59 51.98 6.24
CA LEU A 204 31.07 50.61 6.14
C LEU A 204 29.55 50.58 6.02
N GLN A 205 28.83 51.42 6.79
CA GLN A 205 27.38 51.55 6.67
C GLN A 205 26.97 52.08 5.30
N THR A 206 27.61 53.13 4.78
CA THR A 206 27.35 53.66 3.43
C THR A 206 27.62 52.62 2.34
N ARG A 207 28.70 51.83 2.47
CA ARG A 207 29.01 50.75 1.52
C ARG A 207 27.99 49.62 1.58
N SER A 208 27.48 49.28 2.78
CA SER A 208 26.45 48.27 2.97
C SER A 208 25.10 48.67 2.37
N THR A 209 24.67 49.92 2.54
CA THR A 209 23.41 50.41 1.94
C THR A 209 23.51 50.46 0.41
N GLN A 210 24.65 50.88 -0.15
CA GLN A 210 24.87 50.85 -1.60
C GLN A 210 24.82 49.42 -2.18
N LEU A 211 25.48 48.45 -1.53
CA LEU A 211 25.45 47.05 -1.97
C LEU A 211 24.05 46.44 -1.90
N ASN A 212 23.28 46.74 -0.85
CA ASN A 212 21.88 46.33 -0.75
C ASN A 212 21.02 46.91 -1.89
N ALA A 213 21.16 48.19 -2.21
CA ALA A 213 20.44 48.82 -3.32
C ALA A 213 20.81 48.19 -4.68
N MET A 214 22.08 47.86 -4.91
CA MET A 214 22.51 47.14 -6.13
C MET A 214 21.94 45.72 -6.21
N LEU A 215 21.88 45.00 -5.08
CA LEU A 215 21.31 43.66 -5.00
C LEU A 215 19.79 43.68 -5.22
N GLU A 216 19.07 44.66 -4.68
CA GLU A 216 17.64 44.84 -4.89
C GLU A 216 17.29 45.21 -6.33
N ASN A 217 18.08 46.08 -6.96
CA ASN A 217 17.97 46.38 -8.40
C ASN A 217 18.20 45.13 -9.26
N ARG A 218 19.24 44.33 -8.96
CA ARG A 218 19.51 43.08 -9.69
C ARG A 218 18.34 42.09 -9.56
N ARG A 219 17.81 41.88 -8.35
CA ARG A 219 16.64 41.01 -8.11
C ARG A 219 15.39 41.50 -8.82
N ASN A 220 15.18 42.82 -8.93
CA ASN A 220 14.05 43.36 -9.70
C ASN A 220 14.18 43.15 -11.21
N VAL A 221 15.39 43.29 -11.77
CA VAL A 221 15.65 42.98 -13.20
C VAL A 221 15.51 41.49 -13.48
N GLU A 222 16.07 40.64 -12.61
CA GLU A 222 15.98 39.17 -12.69
C GLU A 222 14.53 38.69 -12.61
N ARG A 223 13.72 39.27 -11.72
CA ARG A 223 12.27 38.99 -11.59
C ARG A 223 11.46 39.32 -12.86
N LEU A 224 11.93 40.23 -13.71
CA LEU A 224 11.25 40.65 -14.93
C LEU A 224 11.77 39.92 -16.18
N LEU A 225 13.10 39.81 -16.33
CA LEU A 225 13.73 39.20 -17.51
C LEU A 225 13.89 37.69 -17.40
N GLY A 226 14.09 37.14 -16.20
CA GLY A 226 14.28 35.70 -15.97
C GLY A 226 13.19 34.84 -16.60
N PRO A 227 11.90 35.04 -16.24
CA PRO A 227 10.80 34.27 -16.81
C PRO A 227 10.71 34.37 -18.34
N ALA A 228 10.89 35.57 -18.89
CA ALA A 228 10.82 35.80 -20.34
C ALA A 228 11.94 35.09 -21.11
N VAL A 229 13.15 35.01 -20.54
CA VAL A 229 14.28 34.28 -21.12
C VAL A 229 14.11 32.77 -20.95
N GLU A 230 13.74 32.30 -19.75
CA GLU A 230 13.50 30.88 -19.48
C GLU A 230 12.40 30.27 -20.37
N GLU A 231 11.37 31.05 -20.70
CA GLU A 231 10.26 30.63 -21.56
C GLU A 231 10.64 30.49 -23.05
N ILE A 232 11.67 31.22 -23.51
CA ILE A 232 12.18 31.16 -24.90
C ILE A 232 13.41 30.23 -25.01
N SER A 233 14.13 30.04 -23.90
CA SER A 233 15.34 29.20 -23.87
C SER A 233 15.02 27.71 -24.03
N ILE A 234 15.86 27.03 -24.81
CA ILE A 234 15.78 25.58 -25.03
C ILE A 234 17.12 24.97 -24.61
N SER A 235 17.08 23.95 -23.76
CA SER A 235 18.28 23.25 -23.29
C SER A 235 18.98 22.51 -24.44
N PRO A 236 20.25 22.82 -24.79
CA PRO A 236 20.98 22.09 -25.82
C PRO A 236 21.15 20.59 -25.49
N LYS A 237 21.11 20.25 -24.19
CA LYS A 237 21.13 18.87 -23.71
C LYS A 237 19.84 18.12 -24.08
N ALA A 238 18.68 18.77 -23.97
CA ALA A 238 17.39 18.18 -24.37
C ALA A 238 17.39 17.89 -25.88
N VAL A 239 17.83 18.86 -26.71
CA VAL A 239 17.91 18.70 -28.17
C VAL A 239 18.83 17.54 -28.57
N ARG A 240 20.05 17.45 -28.00
CA ARG A 240 20.96 16.32 -28.27
C ARG A 240 20.36 14.97 -27.84
N THR A 241 19.69 14.94 -26.68
CA THR A 241 19.02 13.72 -26.19
C THR A 241 17.94 13.26 -27.16
N LEU A 242 17.18 14.18 -27.77
CA LEU A 242 16.13 13.83 -28.74
C LEU A 242 16.66 13.32 -30.07
N VAL A 243 17.72 13.94 -30.60
CA VAL A 243 18.29 13.61 -31.92
C VAL A 243 19.12 12.31 -31.87
N GLU A 244 20.04 12.22 -30.90
CA GLU A 244 21.09 11.19 -30.83
C GLU A 244 20.89 10.17 -29.70
N GLY A 245 20.12 10.53 -28.67
CA GLY A 245 19.97 9.70 -27.47
C GLY A 245 19.16 8.41 -27.67
N PRO A 246 19.34 7.41 -26.77
CA PRO A 246 18.48 6.24 -26.73
C PRO A 246 17.06 6.64 -26.31
N MET A 247 16.06 5.89 -26.77
CA MET A 247 14.67 6.11 -26.35
C MET A 247 14.42 5.49 -24.98
N ASP A 248 14.63 6.31 -23.96
CA ASP A 248 14.38 6.01 -22.55
C ASP A 248 13.37 7.00 -21.94
N GLU A 249 13.20 6.98 -20.61
CA GLU A 249 12.32 7.95 -19.92
C GLU A 249 12.85 9.39 -20.00
N ASN A 250 14.16 9.58 -20.12
CA ASN A 250 14.76 10.91 -20.25
C ASN A 250 14.46 11.51 -21.63
N TRP A 251 14.43 10.67 -22.68
CA TRP A 251 14.00 11.05 -24.02
C TRP A 251 12.54 11.52 -24.03
N VAL A 252 11.62 10.83 -23.33
CA VAL A 252 10.22 11.27 -23.21
C VAL A 252 10.07 12.55 -22.40
N ARG A 253 10.82 12.72 -21.29
CA ARG A 253 10.84 14.00 -20.55
C ARG A 253 11.34 15.15 -21.42
N ALA A 254 12.40 14.94 -22.20
CA ALA A 254 12.92 15.93 -23.16
C ALA A 254 11.89 16.24 -24.27
N LEU A 255 11.12 15.25 -24.75
CA LEU A 255 10.06 15.47 -25.73
C LEU A 255 8.93 16.34 -25.15
N ASN A 256 8.47 16.01 -23.93
CA ASN A 256 7.39 16.75 -23.26
C ASN A 256 7.84 18.19 -22.89
N GLU A 257 9.11 18.37 -22.48
CA GLU A 257 9.71 19.70 -22.31
C GLU A 257 9.69 20.48 -23.63
N MET A 258 10.13 19.88 -24.74
CA MET A 258 10.11 20.52 -26.05
C MET A 258 8.70 20.84 -26.57
N ASP A 259 7.69 19.98 -26.36
CA ASP A 259 6.29 20.23 -26.77
C ASP A 259 5.70 21.43 -26.01
N ALA A 260 5.95 21.51 -24.70
CA ALA A 260 5.52 22.63 -23.86
C ALA A 260 6.19 23.95 -24.25
N ARG A 261 7.51 23.93 -24.52
CA ARG A 261 8.25 25.12 -25.01
C ARG A 261 7.80 25.53 -26.41
N THR A 262 7.60 24.59 -27.33
CA THR A 262 7.12 24.87 -28.69
C THR A 262 5.76 25.57 -28.65
N THR A 263 4.81 25.03 -27.88
CA THR A 263 3.48 25.63 -27.69
C THR A 263 3.58 27.06 -27.12
N SER A 264 4.38 27.25 -26.07
CA SER A 264 4.61 28.56 -25.43
C SER A 264 5.22 29.60 -26.38
N ILE A 265 6.08 29.17 -27.31
CA ILE A 265 6.71 30.01 -28.32
C ILE A 265 5.72 30.34 -29.45
N GLU A 266 4.89 29.39 -29.87
CA GLU A 266 3.81 29.60 -30.85
C GLU A 266 2.73 30.57 -30.34
N ASP A 267 2.25 30.40 -29.10
CA ASP A 267 1.26 31.29 -28.45
C ASP A 267 1.77 32.73 -28.30
N LYS A 268 3.05 32.91 -27.98
CA LYS A 268 3.67 34.25 -27.91
C LYS A 268 3.88 34.87 -29.29
N ALA A 269 4.20 34.07 -30.30
CA ALA A 269 4.34 34.55 -31.66
C ALA A 269 3.02 35.06 -32.27
N SER A 270 1.88 34.59 -31.78
CA SER A 270 0.55 35.12 -32.13
C SER A 270 0.10 36.29 -31.23
N SER A 271 0.68 36.45 -30.04
CA SER A 271 0.25 37.43 -29.02
C SER A 271 1.14 38.69 -28.90
N SER A 272 2.34 38.71 -29.49
CA SER A 272 3.33 39.78 -29.27
C SER A 272 4.06 40.17 -30.56
N SER A 273 4.41 41.46 -30.70
CA SER A 273 5.24 41.94 -31.82
C SER A 273 6.56 41.17 -31.86
N GLY A 274 6.90 40.62 -33.02
CA GLY A 274 7.95 39.62 -33.18
C GLY A 274 9.30 40.03 -32.60
N PHE A 275 9.70 39.39 -31.51
CA PHE A 275 11.09 39.39 -31.08
C PHE A 275 11.90 38.57 -32.08
N LYS A 276 12.97 39.14 -32.64
CA LYS A 276 13.82 38.45 -33.64
C LYS A 276 14.30 37.06 -33.19
N ALA A 277 14.56 36.88 -31.89
CA ALA A 277 14.91 35.57 -31.32
C ALA A 277 13.84 34.48 -31.54
N ILE A 278 12.56 34.84 -31.60
CA ILE A 278 11.46 33.90 -31.90
C ILE A 278 11.46 33.52 -33.39
N GLU A 279 11.79 34.46 -34.28
CA GLU A 279 11.93 34.20 -35.71
C GLU A 279 13.14 33.30 -36.00
N ASP A 280 14.27 33.54 -35.33
CA ASP A 280 15.50 32.74 -35.45
C ASP A 280 15.34 31.30 -34.90
N VAL A 281 14.58 31.10 -33.81
CA VAL A 281 14.39 29.78 -33.17
C VAL A 281 13.30 28.93 -33.84
N ARG A 282 12.28 29.55 -34.45
CA ARG A 282 11.16 28.83 -35.10
C ARG A 282 11.58 27.76 -36.13
N PRO A 283 12.49 28.00 -37.11
CA PRO A 283 12.87 26.96 -38.06
C PRO A 283 13.57 25.77 -37.38
N LEU A 284 14.41 26.04 -36.38
CA LEU A 284 15.11 24.99 -35.62
C LEU A 284 14.14 24.09 -34.84
N LEU A 285 13.05 24.66 -34.30
CA LEU A 285 11.97 23.89 -33.67
C LEU A 285 11.27 22.95 -34.65
N VAL A 286 11.01 23.40 -35.88
CA VAL A 286 10.39 22.58 -36.94
C VAL A 286 11.29 21.40 -37.31
N ASP A 287 12.60 21.63 -37.45
CA ASP A 287 13.56 20.55 -37.75
C ASP A 287 13.65 19.52 -36.62
N VAL A 288 13.69 19.96 -35.36
CA VAL A 288 13.67 19.05 -34.19
C VAL A 288 12.35 18.27 -34.11
N LYS A 289 11.21 18.90 -34.37
CA LYS A 289 9.89 18.25 -34.45
C LYS A 289 9.84 17.19 -35.53
N ASN A 290 10.33 17.49 -36.74
CA ASN A 290 10.43 16.54 -37.83
C ASN A 290 11.33 15.34 -37.48
N LYS A 291 12.48 15.58 -36.84
CA LYS A 291 13.38 14.52 -36.38
C LYS A 291 12.75 13.65 -35.28
N ALA A 292 12.00 14.24 -34.36
CA ALA A 292 11.26 13.51 -33.33
C ALA A 292 10.19 12.59 -33.96
N ILE A 293 9.43 13.07 -34.94
CA ILE A 293 8.43 12.27 -35.68
C ILE A 293 9.09 11.06 -36.38
N GLU A 294 10.24 11.27 -37.04
CA GLU A 294 11.03 10.21 -37.68
C GLU A 294 11.46 9.13 -36.66
N ARG A 295 12.02 9.55 -35.52
CA ARG A 295 12.47 8.65 -34.44
C ARG A 295 11.31 7.84 -33.85
N ILE A 296 10.18 8.49 -33.57
CA ILE A 296 8.97 7.86 -33.02
C ILE A 296 8.41 6.82 -34.00
N ARG A 297 8.29 7.18 -35.28
CA ARG A 297 7.84 6.27 -36.35
C ARG A 297 8.71 5.00 -36.38
N ASP A 298 10.03 5.17 -36.45
CA ASP A 298 10.95 4.05 -36.59
C ASP A 298 10.94 3.13 -35.37
N TYR A 299 10.80 3.70 -34.16
CA TYR A 299 10.62 2.93 -32.93
C TYR A 299 9.31 2.14 -32.91
N LEU A 300 8.17 2.79 -33.17
CA LEU A 300 6.86 2.13 -33.15
C LEU A 300 6.78 1.03 -34.22
N VAL A 301 7.26 1.28 -35.45
CA VAL A 301 7.35 0.28 -36.51
C VAL A 301 8.27 -0.88 -36.11
N SER A 302 9.38 -0.60 -35.44
CA SER A 302 10.29 -1.64 -34.92
C SER A 302 9.62 -2.53 -33.86
N GLN A 303 8.87 -1.95 -32.90
CA GLN A 303 8.14 -2.75 -31.91
C GLN A 303 6.98 -3.54 -32.54
N ILE A 304 6.24 -2.97 -33.48
CA ILE A 304 5.20 -3.70 -34.25
C ILE A 304 5.81 -4.86 -35.03
N ARG A 305 6.99 -4.68 -35.63
CA ARG A 305 7.72 -5.75 -36.31
C ARG A 305 8.20 -6.84 -35.34
N ALA A 306 8.62 -6.48 -34.12
CA ALA A 306 9.03 -7.43 -33.10
C ALA A 306 7.90 -8.38 -32.69
N MET A 307 6.65 -7.90 -32.61
CA MET A 307 5.47 -8.74 -32.31
C MET A 307 5.15 -9.79 -33.38
N ARG A 308 5.68 -9.65 -34.60
CA ARG A 308 5.53 -10.65 -35.68
C ARG A 308 6.52 -11.82 -35.57
N SER A 309 7.50 -11.74 -34.67
CA SER A 309 8.50 -12.80 -34.51
C SER A 309 7.93 -14.02 -33.78
N PRO A 310 8.18 -15.25 -34.27
CA PRO A 310 7.70 -16.46 -33.61
C PRO A 310 8.34 -16.62 -32.22
N ASN A 311 7.56 -17.09 -31.25
CA ASN A 311 7.94 -17.37 -29.85
C ASN A 311 8.09 -16.16 -28.90
N VAL A 312 7.84 -14.93 -29.35
CA VAL A 312 7.82 -13.74 -28.48
C VAL A 312 6.39 -13.45 -28.01
N ASN A 313 6.22 -13.13 -26.72
CA ASN A 313 4.92 -12.78 -26.16
C ASN A 313 4.58 -11.32 -26.50
N SER A 314 3.48 -11.09 -27.22
CA SER A 314 2.96 -9.75 -27.55
C SER A 314 2.72 -8.90 -26.30
N GLN A 315 2.18 -9.49 -25.22
CA GLN A 315 1.84 -8.79 -23.98
C GLN A 315 3.07 -8.19 -23.28
N ILE A 316 4.21 -8.88 -23.34
CA ILE A 316 5.48 -8.39 -22.77
C ILE A 316 5.99 -7.18 -23.57
N ILE A 317 5.84 -7.18 -24.91
CA ILE A 317 6.18 -6.02 -25.74
C ILE A 317 5.21 -4.86 -25.48
N GLN A 318 3.91 -5.15 -25.44
CA GLN A 318 2.85 -4.18 -25.15
C GLN A 318 3.13 -3.44 -23.83
N GLN A 319 3.32 -4.17 -22.72
CA GLN A 319 3.57 -3.57 -21.40
C GLN A 319 4.94 -2.89 -21.30
N LEU A 320 6.04 -3.59 -21.60
CA LEU A 320 7.39 -3.05 -21.33
C LEU A 320 7.86 -2.00 -22.34
N ARG A 321 7.29 -1.94 -23.55
CA ARG A 321 7.82 -1.13 -24.66
C ARG A 321 6.84 -0.21 -25.36
N LEU A 322 5.53 -0.45 -25.24
CA LEU A 322 4.50 0.44 -25.82
C LEU A 322 3.80 1.25 -24.71
N VAL A 323 3.20 0.61 -23.70
CA VAL A 323 2.55 1.28 -22.56
C VAL A 323 3.49 2.24 -21.85
N LYS A 324 4.72 1.79 -21.54
CA LYS A 324 5.77 2.63 -20.92
C LYS A 324 6.05 3.94 -21.68
N PHE A 325 5.77 3.98 -22.97
CA PHE A 325 5.99 5.12 -23.84
C PHE A 325 4.70 5.55 -24.58
N LYS A 326 3.55 5.49 -23.90
CA LYS A 326 2.24 5.87 -24.48
C LYS A 326 2.17 7.32 -24.98
N ASP A 327 2.88 8.23 -24.34
CA ASP A 327 2.97 9.66 -24.74
C ASP A 327 3.45 9.84 -26.19
N LEU A 328 4.24 8.90 -26.73
CA LEU A 328 4.73 8.95 -28.10
C LEU A 328 3.60 8.94 -29.14
N TYR A 329 2.55 8.13 -28.90
CA TYR A 329 1.40 8.08 -29.79
C TYR A 329 0.55 9.36 -29.67
N SER A 330 0.35 9.86 -28.44
CA SER A 330 -0.33 11.12 -28.18
C SER A 330 0.35 12.31 -28.86
N TYR A 331 1.68 12.37 -28.80
CA TYR A 331 2.47 13.37 -29.52
C TYR A 331 2.35 13.22 -31.04
N LEU A 332 2.49 11.99 -31.56
CA LEU A 332 2.40 11.73 -33.00
C LEU A 332 1.02 12.09 -33.58
N LEU A 333 -0.06 11.84 -32.84
CA LEU A 333 -1.42 12.18 -33.27
C LEU A 333 -1.63 13.70 -33.36
N LYS A 334 -1.09 14.47 -32.41
CA LYS A 334 -1.08 15.95 -32.46
C LYS A 334 -0.23 16.47 -33.63
N ALA A 335 0.96 15.90 -33.81
CA ALA A 335 1.98 16.44 -34.71
C ALA A 335 1.76 16.04 -36.19
N HIS A 336 1.33 14.80 -36.47
CA HIS A 336 1.10 14.31 -37.83
C HIS A 336 0.03 13.18 -37.85
N PRO A 337 -1.27 13.52 -37.83
CA PRO A 337 -2.35 12.55 -37.58
C PRO A 337 -2.45 11.42 -38.61
N LYS A 338 -2.14 11.68 -39.89
CA LYS A 338 -2.17 10.64 -40.95
C LYS A 338 -1.20 9.48 -40.65
N LEU A 339 -0.02 9.80 -40.14
CA LEU A 339 1.00 8.78 -39.81
C LEU A 339 0.63 8.02 -38.53
N ALA A 340 -0.02 8.69 -37.56
CA ALA A 340 -0.58 8.01 -36.39
C ALA A 340 -1.66 6.99 -36.79
N GLU A 341 -2.53 7.34 -37.76
CA GLU A 341 -3.54 6.43 -38.30
C GLU A 341 -2.93 5.24 -39.04
N GLU A 342 -1.94 5.47 -39.92
CA GLU A 342 -1.19 4.41 -40.61
C GLU A 342 -0.51 3.43 -39.64
N ILE A 343 0.16 3.94 -38.59
CA ILE A 343 0.78 3.10 -37.55
C ILE A 343 -0.27 2.35 -36.72
N SER A 344 -1.39 2.99 -36.40
CA SER A 344 -2.52 2.32 -35.72
C SER A 344 -3.09 1.17 -36.57
N GLN A 345 -3.25 1.37 -37.88
CA GLN A 345 -3.71 0.30 -38.77
C GLN A 345 -2.66 -0.81 -38.96
N ALA A 346 -1.37 -0.46 -39.01
CA ALA A 346 -0.28 -1.44 -39.06
C ALA A 346 -0.22 -2.30 -37.78
N TYR A 347 -0.51 -1.72 -36.62
CA TYR A 347 -0.70 -2.44 -35.36
C TYR A 347 -1.91 -3.39 -35.44
N ILE A 348 -3.09 -2.89 -35.80
CA ILE A 348 -4.35 -3.66 -35.90
C ILE A 348 -4.19 -4.87 -36.83
N ASN A 349 -3.65 -4.66 -38.02
CA ASN A 349 -3.41 -5.72 -39.00
C ASN A 349 -2.42 -6.77 -38.47
N THR A 350 -1.44 -6.36 -37.65
CA THR A 350 -0.48 -7.27 -37.00
C THR A 350 -1.14 -8.10 -35.91
N MET A 351 -1.96 -7.49 -35.04
CA MET A 351 -2.64 -8.19 -33.96
C MET A 351 -3.77 -9.10 -34.47
N ARG A 352 -4.51 -8.70 -35.51
CA ARG A 352 -5.47 -9.57 -36.21
C ARG A 352 -4.78 -10.85 -36.67
N TRP A 353 -3.65 -10.73 -37.37
CA TRP A 353 -2.88 -11.88 -37.84
C TRP A 353 -2.36 -12.74 -36.68
N TYR A 354 -1.80 -12.10 -35.64
CA TYR A 354 -1.26 -12.78 -34.46
C TYR A 354 -2.33 -13.62 -33.74
N TYR A 355 -3.45 -13.00 -33.34
CA TYR A 355 -4.52 -13.71 -32.65
C TYR A 355 -5.16 -14.76 -33.56
N THR A 356 -5.46 -14.46 -34.82
CA THR A 356 -6.03 -15.45 -35.75
C THR A 356 -5.12 -16.66 -35.92
N SER A 357 -3.81 -16.46 -36.13
CA SER A 357 -2.83 -17.55 -36.28
C SER A 357 -2.68 -18.40 -35.01
N ASN A 358 -2.72 -17.77 -33.83
CA ASN A 358 -2.56 -18.45 -32.55
C ASN A 358 -3.85 -19.20 -32.17
N PHE A 359 -5.04 -18.58 -32.32
CA PHE A 359 -6.32 -19.24 -32.04
C PHE A 359 -6.65 -20.36 -33.05
N THR A 360 -6.22 -20.26 -34.31
CA THR A 360 -6.34 -21.38 -35.27
C THR A 360 -5.50 -22.58 -34.82
N ARG A 361 -4.25 -22.36 -34.39
CA ARG A 361 -3.39 -23.44 -33.86
C ARG A 361 -3.91 -23.99 -32.53
N TYR A 362 -4.45 -23.14 -31.66
CA TYR A 362 -5.06 -23.57 -30.40
C TYR A 362 -6.34 -24.38 -30.63
N LEU A 363 -7.17 -24.00 -31.60
CA LEU A 363 -8.34 -24.78 -32.02
C LEU A 363 -7.93 -26.18 -32.52
N GLN A 364 -6.88 -26.28 -33.35
CA GLN A 364 -6.34 -27.57 -33.80
C GLN A 364 -5.83 -28.45 -32.66
N ALA A 365 -5.31 -27.87 -31.58
CA ALA A 365 -4.93 -28.61 -30.38
C ALA A 365 -6.17 -29.06 -29.57
N LEU A 366 -7.16 -28.17 -29.36
CA LEU A 366 -8.41 -28.52 -28.68
C LEU A 366 -9.23 -29.59 -29.44
N GLU A 367 -9.14 -29.64 -30.77
CA GLU A 367 -9.77 -30.69 -31.59
C GLU A 367 -9.15 -32.09 -31.40
N LYS A 368 -7.98 -32.21 -30.75
CA LYS A 368 -7.38 -33.50 -30.36
C LYS A 368 -7.97 -34.07 -29.08
N ILE A 369 -8.59 -33.23 -28.24
CA ILE A 369 -9.24 -33.66 -26.98
C ILE A 369 -10.41 -34.58 -27.33
N LYS A 370 -10.42 -35.78 -26.75
CA LYS A 370 -11.45 -36.79 -27.04
C LYS A 370 -12.73 -36.43 -26.30
N THR A 371 -13.77 -36.07 -27.03
CA THR A 371 -15.12 -35.92 -26.47
C THR A 371 -15.83 -37.28 -26.39
N TYR A 372 -16.80 -37.41 -25.48
CA TYR A 372 -17.70 -38.57 -25.47
C TYR A 372 -18.49 -38.63 -26.80
N PRO A 373 -18.56 -39.79 -27.47
CA PRO A 373 -19.28 -39.93 -28.73
C PRO A 373 -20.78 -39.98 -28.47
N SER A 374 -21.49 -38.92 -28.86
CA SER A 374 -22.94 -38.82 -28.68
C SER A 374 -23.69 -39.50 -29.83
N ASP A 375 -24.51 -40.52 -29.53
CA ASP A 375 -25.38 -41.18 -30.52
C ASP A 375 -26.79 -40.58 -30.48
N ARG A 376 -27.46 -40.53 -31.63
CA ARG A 376 -28.85 -40.06 -31.78
C ARG A 376 -29.85 -40.88 -30.94
N ASN A 377 -29.46 -42.07 -30.50
CA ASN A 377 -30.26 -42.95 -29.64
C ASN A 377 -30.03 -42.72 -28.13
N GLU A 378 -29.09 -41.86 -27.72
CA GLU A 378 -28.87 -41.46 -26.32
C GLU A 378 -29.94 -40.45 -25.87
N VAL A 379 -31.17 -40.96 -25.77
CA VAL A 379 -32.35 -40.26 -25.27
C VAL A 379 -33.01 -41.11 -24.19
N LEU A 380 -33.83 -40.53 -23.31
CA LEU A 380 -34.38 -41.22 -22.13
C LEU A 380 -34.96 -42.61 -22.47
N GLY A 381 -35.81 -42.70 -23.50
CA GLY A 381 -36.43 -43.93 -23.98
C GLY A 381 -35.63 -44.73 -25.02
N GLY A 382 -34.33 -44.46 -25.16
CA GLY A 382 -33.41 -45.21 -26.02
C GLY A 382 -33.01 -46.57 -25.42
N ASP A 383 -32.72 -47.54 -26.30
CA ASP A 383 -32.42 -48.92 -25.93
C ASP A 383 -30.98 -49.06 -25.39
N PRO A 384 -30.78 -49.45 -24.10
CA PRO A 384 -29.44 -49.62 -23.53
C PRO A 384 -28.63 -50.75 -24.17
N SER A 385 -29.26 -51.68 -24.89
CA SER A 385 -28.58 -52.78 -25.57
C SER A 385 -27.89 -52.36 -26.88
N ALA A 386 -28.36 -51.29 -27.53
CA ALA A 386 -27.83 -50.79 -28.80
C ALA A 386 -26.34 -50.36 -28.71
N HIS A 387 -25.88 -49.92 -27.53
CA HIS A 387 -24.48 -49.59 -27.26
C HIS A 387 -23.51 -50.79 -27.40
N ARG A 388 -24.01 -52.03 -27.40
CA ARG A 388 -23.15 -53.23 -27.53
C ARG A 388 -22.90 -53.67 -28.98
N THR A 389 -23.71 -53.23 -29.94
CA THR A 389 -23.67 -53.73 -31.33
C THR A 389 -22.90 -52.84 -32.31
N GLY A 390 -22.45 -51.65 -31.89
CA GLY A 390 -21.61 -50.76 -32.70
C GLY A 390 -20.13 -51.17 -32.74
N ASN A 391 -19.68 -51.69 -33.89
CA ASN A 391 -18.29 -52.01 -34.26
C ASN A 391 -17.50 -52.92 -33.29
N ILE A 392 -17.48 -54.22 -33.60
CA ILE A 392 -16.52 -55.21 -33.08
C ILE A 392 -15.25 -55.16 -33.94
N LEU A 393 -14.45 -54.09 -33.83
CA LEU A 393 -13.07 -54.05 -34.34
C LEU A 393 -12.18 -53.19 -33.42
N SER A 394 -11.17 -53.85 -32.83
CA SER A 394 -9.94 -53.31 -32.21
C SER A 394 -10.03 -52.38 -30.97
N GLY A 395 -9.57 -52.91 -29.83
CA GLY A 395 -8.36 -52.36 -29.19
C GLY A 395 -8.47 -51.37 -28.03
N GLY A 396 -9.57 -50.64 -27.82
CA GLY A 396 -9.59 -49.60 -26.77
C GLY A 396 -10.97 -49.21 -26.23
N ARG A 397 -11.46 -49.92 -25.21
CA ARG A 397 -12.78 -49.63 -24.57
C ARG A 397 -12.80 -49.80 -23.04
N ALA A 398 -11.84 -49.20 -22.33
CA ALA A 398 -11.92 -49.05 -20.87
C ALA A 398 -12.56 -47.71 -20.43
N GLY A 399 -12.21 -46.59 -21.09
CA GLY A 399 -12.65 -45.25 -20.66
C GLY A 399 -14.11 -44.89 -20.97
N SER A 400 -14.70 -45.46 -22.02
CA SER A 400 -16.07 -45.12 -22.46
C SER A 400 -17.18 -45.72 -21.58
N ALA A 401 -16.85 -46.61 -20.64
CA ALA A 401 -17.83 -47.38 -19.87
C ALA A 401 -18.34 -46.68 -18.59
N ALA A 402 -17.79 -45.50 -18.25
CA ALA A 402 -18.04 -44.81 -16.97
C ALA A 402 -18.84 -43.50 -17.10
N HIS A 403 -19.25 -43.10 -18.31
CA HIS A 403 -20.01 -41.86 -18.53
C HIS A 403 -21.52 -42.15 -18.66
N ASP A 404 -22.32 -41.64 -17.72
CA ASP A 404 -23.78 -41.63 -17.79
C ASP A 404 -24.25 -40.24 -18.24
N PRO A 405 -24.76 -40.08 -19.49
CA PRO A 405 -25.21 -38.78 -20.02
C PRO A 405 -26.33 -38.11 -19.21
N PHE A 406 -27.05 -38.85 -18.37
CA PHE A 406 -28.15 -38.32 -17.57
C PHE A 406 -27.72 -37.85 -16.17
N SER A 407 -26.43 -37.96 -15.83
CA SER A 407 -25.88 -37.54 -14.52
C SER A 407 -24.74 -36.52 -14.68
N LEU A 408 -24.62 -35.56 -13.75
CA LEU A 408 -23.47 -34.64 -13.77
C LEU A 408 -22.18 -35.28 -13.27
N GLY A 409 -22.24 -36.13 -12.24
CA GLY A 409 -21.04 -36.68 -11.60
C GLY A 409 -20.02 -35.57 -11.26
N ARG A 410 -18.77 -35.74 -11.71
CA ARG A 410 -17.67 -34.77 -11.56
C ARG A 410 -17.66 -33.63 -12.59
N ARG A 411 -18.58 -33.62 -13.56
CA ARG A 411 -18.62 -32.55 -14.59
C ARG A 411 -18.91 -31.19 -13.95
N ILE A 412 -19.71 -31.15 -12.88
CA ILE A 412 -20.01 -29.92 -12.12
C ILE A 412 -18.76 -29.23 -11.55
N ASP A 413 -17.67 -29.97 -11.33
CA ASP A 413 -16.41 -29.43 -10.82
C ASP A 413 -15.80 -28.40 -11.81
N ILE A 414 -16.18 -28.45 -13.09
CA ILE A 414 -15.77 -27.47 -14.13
C ILE A 414 -16.39 -26.08 -13.87
N LEU A 415 -17.55 -26.03 -13.22
CA LEU A 415 -18.23 -24.79 -12.79
C LEU A 415 -17.79 -24.37 -11.38
N ARG A 416 -17.52 -25.32 -10.48
CA ARG A 416 -17.14 -25.05 -9.08
C ARG A 416 -15.66 -24.70 -8.88
N ASN A 417 -14.77 -25.28 -9.68
CA ASN A 417 -13.34 -25.00 -9.56
C ASN A 417 -13.03 -23.64 -10.18
N GLY A 418 -13.00 -22.61 -9.34
CA GLY A 418 -12.68 -21.22 -9.68
C GLY A 418 -11.28 -20.98 -10.25
N ASN A 419 -10.51 -22.02 -10.57
CA ASN A 419 -9.16 -21.90 -11.15
C ASN A 419 -9.22 -21.54 -12.64
N GLN A 420 -9.62 -20.28 -12.88
CA GLN A 420 -8.88 -19.29 -13.67
C GLN A 420 -8.69 -19.56 -15.18
N GLN A 421 -8.02 -20.66 -15.49
CA GLN A 421 -7.07 -20.72 -16.60
C GLN A 421 -7.52 -21.67 -17.71
N ALA A 422 -7.23 -21.27 -18.94
CA ALA A 422 -7.37 -22.12 -20.11
C ALA A 422 -6.22 -23.13 -20.21
N LEU A 423 -6.54 -24.35 -20.62
CA LEU A 423 -5.58 -25.44 -20.85
C LEU A 423 -4.50 -25.02 -21.86
N SER A 424 -3.23 -25.35 -21.60
CA SER A 424 -2.16 -25.03 -22.55
C SER A 424 -2.33 -25.86 -23.83
N SER A 425 -1.94 -25.27 -24.97
CA SER A 425 -1.98 -25.97 -26.26
C SER A 425 -1.24 -27.31 -26.26
N TYR A 426 -0.19 -27.48 -25.45
CA TYR A 426 0.61 -28.70 -25.38
C TYR A 426 -0.12 -29.78 -24.58
N LEU A 427 -0.64 -29.41 -23.40
CA LEU A 427 -1.43 -30.31 -22.56
C LEU A 427 -2.72 -30.76 -23.27
N ALA A 428 -3.32 -29.92 -24.11
CA ALA A 428 -4.45 -30.28 -24.95
C ALA A 428 -4.14 -31.36 -26.02
N GLU A 429 -2.87 -31.50 -26.45
CA GLU A 429 -2.49 -32.58 -27.39
C GLU A 429 -2.09 -33.88 -26.68
N GLU A 430 -1.55 -33.78 -25.45
CA GLU A 430 -1.18 -34.94 -24.63
C GLU A 430 -2.37 -35.58 -23.90
N ASP A 431 -3.45 -34.82 -23.68
CA ASP A 431 -4.63 -35.32 -22.96
C ASP A 431 -5.32 -36.44 -23.72
N ASN A 432 -5.26 -37.63 -23.13
CA ASN A 432 -5.82 -38.86 -23.67
C ASN A 432 -7.15 -39.26 -23.01
N ALA A 433 -7.63 -38.53 -22.01
CA ALA A 433 -8.89 -38.77 -21.32
C ALA A 433 -10.10 -38.38 -22.20
N TYR A 434 -11.27 -38.93 -21.83
CA TYR A 434 -12.54 -38.57 -22.46
C TYR A 434 -13.25 -37.50 -21.64
N HIS A 435 -13.71 -36.46 -22.32
CA HIS A 435 -14.30 -35.27 -21.69
C HIS A 435 -15.69 -34.95 -22.26
N GLY A 436 -16.49 -34.22 -21.47
CA GLY A 436 -17.73 -33.62 -21.96
C GLY A 436 -17.48 -32.45 -22.91
N ILE A 437 -18.49 -32.06 -23.68
CA ILE A 437 -18.41 -30.96 -24.67
C ILE A 437 -18.05 -29.60 -24.03
N GLU A 438 -18.32 -29.45 -22.74
CA GLU A 438 -18.03 -28.28 -21.93
C GLU A 438 -16.53 -28.01 -21.76
N VAL A 439 -15.66 -29.03 -21.86
CA VAL A 439 -14.20 -28.87 -21.67
C VAL A 439 -13.54 -28.10 -22.84
N PRO A 440 -13.65 -28.51 -24.11
CA PRO A 440 -13.12 -27.72 -25.22
C PRO A 440 -13.84 -26.36 -25.33
N PHE A 441 -15.14 -26.29 -25.01
CA PHE A 441 -15.90 -25.04 -24.98
C PHE A 441 -15.36 -24.04 -23.93
N ARG A 442 -15.16 -24.47 -22.67
CA ARG A 442 -14.57 -23.64 -21.60
C ARG A 442 -13.20 -23.14 -22.01
N ASN A 443 -12.31 -24.05 -22.41
CA ASN A 443 -10.92 -23.72 -22.66
C ASN A 443 -10.72 -22.74 -23.83
N PHE A 444 -11.58 -22.79 -24.85
CA PHE A 444 -11.58 -21.77 -25.91
C PHE A 444 -12.12 -20.42 -25.40
N ASN A 445 -13.27 -20.40 -24.74
CA ASN A 445 -13.92 -19.15 -24.33
C ASN A 445 -13.17 -18.41 -23.20
N VAL A 446 -12.59 -19.13 -22.23
CA VAL A 446 -11.73 -18.52 -21.19
C VAL A 446 -10.51 -17.86 -21.83
N ALA A 447 -9.81 -18.57 -22.72
CA ALA A 447 -8.68 -18.01 -23.45
C ALA A 447 -9.08 -16.78 -24.28
N LEU A 448 -10.26 -16.81 -24.91
CA LEU A 448 -10.79 -15.67 -25.67
C LEU A 448 -11.06 -14.45 -24.78
N VAL A 449 -11.78 -14.64 -23.66
CA VAL A 449 -12.11 -13.55 -22.72
C VAL A 449 -10.83 -12.91 -22.16
N ASP A 450 -9.86 -13.70 -21.70
CA ASP A 450 -8.60 -13.18 -21.18
C ASP A 450 -7.80 -12.37 -22.23
N ASN A 451 -7.74 -12.85 -23.48
CA ASN A 451 -7.07 -12.14 -24.57
C ASN A 451 -7.80 -10.85 -24.95
N VAL A 452 -9.12 -10.88 -25.07
CA VAL A 452 -9.92 -9.69 -25.42
C VAL A 452 -9.84 -8.65 -24.30
N SER A 453 -9.89 -9.06 -23.03
CA SER A 453 -9.67 -8.13 -21.90
C SER A 453 -8.29 -7.50 -21.93
N ALA A 454 -7.22 -8.31 -22.08
CA ALA A 454 -5.85 -7.79 -22.09
C ALA A 454 -5.59 -6.82 -23.25
N GLU A 455 -6.05 -7.15 -24.46
CA GLU A 455 -5.91 -6.28 -25.63
C GLU A 455 -6.77 -5.02 -25.49
N TYR A 456 -7.98 -5.11 -24.93
CA TYR A 456 -8.85 -3.97 -24.71
C TYR A 456 -8.27 -2.98 -23.70
N SER A 457 -7.74 -3.47 -22.57
CA SER A 457 -7.02 -2.65 -21.61
C SER A 457 -5.78 -1.98 -22.22
N PHE A 458 -4.97 -2.73 -22.97
CA PHE A 458 -3.81 -2.18 -23.69
C PHE A 458 -4.21 -1.07 -24.66
N LEU A 459 -5.24 -1.30 -25.49
CA LEU A 459 -5.69 -0.32 -26.48
C LEU A 459 -6.27 0.93 -25.82
N THR A 460 -6.97 0.77 -24.70
CA THR A 460 -7.50 1.90 -23.92
C THR A 460 -6.39 2.75 -23.29
N GLU A 461 -5.31 2.12 -22.82
CA GLU A 461 -4.17 2.86 -22.24
C GLU A 461 -3.26 3.52 -23.30
N PHE A 462 -2.87 2.78 -24.34
CA PHE A 462 -1.90 3.26 -25.34
C PHE A 462 -2.54 4.20 -26.37
N PHE A 463 -3.78 3.94 -26.79
CA PHE A 463 -4.54 4.81 -27.70
C PHE A 463 -5.51 5.72 -26.94
N SER A 464 -5.17 6.14 -25.72
CA SER A 464 -6.01 6.99 -24.85
C SER A 464 -6.52 8.31 -25.46
N PRO A 465 -5.90 8.95 -26.48
CA PRO A 465 -6.51 10.09 -27.17
C PRO A 465 -7.71 9.75 -28.06
N LEU A 466 -7.97 8.46 -28.33
CA LEU A 466 -9.10 8.02 -29.14
C LEU A 466 -10.35 7.84 -28.27
N THR A 467 -11.51 8.07 -28.87
CA THR A 467 -12.79 7.82 -28.19
C THR A 467 -13.02 6.33 -27.93
N PHE A 468 -13.77 6.03 -26.87
CA PHE A 468 -14.19 4.67 -26.49
C PHE A 468 -14.79 3.86 -27.65
N HIS A 469 -15.61 4.51 -28.49
CA HIS A 469 -16.20 3.88 -29.68
C HIS A 469 -15.16 3.56 -30.77
N GLN A 470 -14.16 4.41 -30.99
CA GLN A 470 -13.07 4.14 -31.92
C GLN A 470 -12.20 2.98 -31.44
N ILE A 471 -11.85 2.94 -30.14
CA ILE A 471 -11.12 1.82 -29.53
C ILE A 471 -11.92 0.52 -29.69
N SER A 472 -13.20 0.53 -29.35
CA SER A 472 -14.09 -0.63 -29.48
C SER A 472 -14.17 -1.16 -30.92
N ARG A 473 -14.25 -0.27 -31.93
CA ARG A 473 -14.21 -0.67 -33.35
C ARG A 473 -12.87 -1.31 -33.74
N LYS A 474 -11.74 -0.78 -33.26
CA LYS A 474 -10.40 -1.35 -33.51
C LYS A 474 -10.24 -2.74 -32.87
N VAL A 475 -10.78 -2.94 -31.67
CA VAL A 475 -10.79 -4.24 -30.99
C VAL A 475 -11.64 -5.26 -31.77
N MET A 476 -12.83 -4.87 -32.24
CA MET A 476 -13.65 -5.71 -33.12
C MET A 476 -12.88 -6.09 -34.40
N GLU A 477 -12.21 -5.13 -35.04
CA GLU A 477 -11.37 -5.37 -36.22
C GLU A 477 -10.26 -6.41 -35.98
N ILE A 478 -9.72 -6.50 -34.75
CA ILE A 478 -8.68 -7.47 -34.38
C ILE A 478 -9.29 -8.87 -34.17
N PHE A 479 -10.41 -8.96 -33.45
CA PHE A 479 -10.98 -10.24 -32.98
C PHE A 479 -12.10 -10.82 -33.85
N GLU A 480 -12.63 -10.12 -34.85
CA GLU A 480 -13.72 -10.59 -35.72
C GLU A 480 -13.50 -12.02 -36.26
N ALA A 481 -12.31 -12.31 -36.78
CA ALA A 481 -11.94 -13.64 -37.26
C ALA A 481 -11.89 -14.70 -36.13
N VAL A 482 -11.47 -14.31 -34.92
CA VAL A 482 -11.40 -15.20 -33.75
C VAL A 482 -12.79 -15.47 -33.18
N PHE A 483 -13.67 -14.47 -33.17
CA PHE A 483 -15.09 -14.63 -32.82
C PHE A 483 -15.80 -15.58 -33.80
N ALA A 484 -15.49 -15.51 -35.09
CA ALA A 484 -15.97 -16.49 -36.07
C ALA A 484 -15.46 -17.91 -35.77
N LEU A 485 -14.19 -18.09 -35.38
CA LEU A 485 -13.66 -19.40 -34.94
C LEU A 485 -14.41 -19.94 -33.72
N GLY A 486 -14.68 -19.11 -32.70
CA GLY A 486 -15.41 -19.51 -31.49
C GLY A 486 -16.87 -19.91 -31.75
N GLN A 487 -17.56 -19.17 -32.63
CA GLN A 487 -18.91 -19.53 -33.07
C GLN A 487 -18.92 -20.84 -33.87
N ASN A 488 -17.93 -21.07 -34.73
CA ASN A 488 -17.80 -22.30 -35.51
C ASN A 488 -17.46 -23.52 -34.64
N LEU A 489 -16.56 -23.38 -33.67
CA LEU A 489 -16.28 -24.41 -32.66
C LEU A 489 -17.55 -24.76 -31.89
N THR A 490 -18.26 -23.75 -31.38
CA THR A 490 -19.50 -23.96 -30.62
C THR A 490 -20.53 -24.70 -31.45
N LYS A 491 -20.73 -24.29 -32.72
CA LYS A 491 -21.60 -25.00 -33.67
C LYS A 491 -21.18 -26.47 -33.83
N LYS A 492 -19.89 -26.74 -34.09
CA LYS A 492 -19.33 -28.09 -34.25
C LYS A 492 -19.56 -28.98 -33.02
N LEU A 493 -19.48 -28.43 -31.81
CA LEU A 493 -19.70 -29.17 -30.55
C LEU A 493 -21.18 -29.49 -30.29
N ILE A 494 -22.11 -28.62 -30.69
CA ILE A 494 -23.54 -28.76 -30.34
C ILE A 494 -24.40 -29.41 -31.44
N ASP A 495 -24.04 -29.29 -32.71
CA ASP A 495 -24.88 -29.73 -33.85
C ASP A 495 -25.17 -31.25 -33.81
N THR A 496 -24.23 -32.07 -33.35
CA THR A 496 -24.34 -33.55 -33.30
C THR A 496 -24.81 -34.09 -31.95
N THR A 497 -24.72 -33.31 -30.87
CA THR A 497 -24.81 -33.81 -29.49
C THR A 497 -26.26 -33.90 -28.96
N THR A 498 -26.61 -35.00 -28.28
CA THR A 498 -27.89 -35.22 -27.57
C THR A 498 -27.82 -35.00 -26.06
N ASP A 499 -26.64 -34.70 -25.52
CA ASP A 499 -26.44 -34.38 -24.10
C ASP A 499 -27.00 -32.98 -23.76
N SER A 500 -28.13 -32.95 -23.07
CA SER A 500 -28.78 -31.73 -22.59
C SER A 500 -28.05 -31.09 -21.41
N LEU A 501 -27.38 -31.87 -20.55
CA LEU A 501 -26.62 -31.35 -19.41
C LEU A 501 -25.34 -30.64 -19.89
N GLY A 502 -24.62 -31.22 -20.85
CA GLY A 502 -23.45 -30.60 -21.47
C GLY A 502 -23.77 -29.27 -22.16
N VAL A 503 -24.89 -29.19 -22.89
CA VAL A 503 -25.32 -27.91 -23.51
C VAL A 503 -25.71 -26.88 -22.45
N LEU A 504 -26.41 -27.28 -21.38
CA LEU A 504 -26.76 -26.39 -20.27
C LEU A 504 -25.52 -25.92 -19.49
N MET A 505 -24.52 -26.77 -19.31
CA MET A 505 -23.21 -26.37 -18.77
C MET A 505 -22.50 -25.34 -19.65
N CYS A 506 -22.52 -25.50 -20.98
CA CYS A 506 -22.00 -24.48 -21.90
C CYS A 506 -22.77 -23.15 -21.78
N VAL A 507 -24.09 -23.16 -21.52
CA VAL A 507 -24.85 -21.94 -21.22
C VAL A 507 -24.34 -21.29 -19.93
N ARG A 508 -24.15 -22.05 -18.84
CA ARG A 508 -23.61 -21.51 -17.57
C ARG A 508 -22.19 -20.95 -17.71
N LEU A 509 -21.32 -21.64 -18.45
CA LEU A 509 -19.97 -21.16 -18.77
C LEU A 509 -20.01 -19.86 -19.59
N ASN A 510 -20.96 -19.71 -20.52
CA ASN A 510 -21.13 -18.49 -21.30
C ASN A 510 -21.72 -17.34 -20.46
N GLN A 511 -22.63 -17.62 -19.53
CA GLN A 511 -23.15 -16.65 -18.55
C GLN A 511 -22.04 -16.18 -17.58
N HIS A 512 -21.21 -17.08 -17.07
CA HIS A 512 -20.03 -16.74 -16.28
C HIS A 512 -19.04 -15.87 -17.10
N SER A 513 -18.85 -16.20 -18.38
CA SER A 513 -18.01 -15.40 -19.29
C SER A 513 -18.58 -13.98 -19.49
N ALA A 514 -19.92 -13.84 -19.55
CA ALA A 514 -20.60 -12.55 -19.60
C ALA A 514 -20.35 -11.72 -18.33
N PHE A 515 -20.50 -12.35 -17.16
CA PHE A 515 -20.28 -11.71 -15.86
C PHE A 515 -18.82 -11.25 -15.69
N GLU A 516 -17.84 -12.08 -16.07
CA GLU A 516 -16.43 -11.69 -16.06
C GLU A 516 -16.13 -10.52 -17.01
N LEU A 517 -16.73 -10.47 -18.21
CA LEU A 517 -16.58 -9.33 -19.12
C LEU A 517 -17.20 -8.04 -18.56
N GLN A 518 -18.35 -8.12 -17.89
CA GLN A 518 -18.98 -7.00 -17.20
C GLN A 518 -18.13 -6.51 -16.01
N ARG A 519 -17.65 -7.43 -15.17
CA ARG A 519 -16.74 -7.15 -14.04
C ARG A 519 -15.45 -6.46 -14.52
N ARG A 520 -14.89 -6.91 -15.64
CA ARG A 520 -13.70 -6.32 -16.29
C ARG A 520 -14.01 -5.06 -17.12
N LYS A 521 -15.28 -4.66 -17.25
CA LYS A 521 -15.78 -3.49 -18.01
C LYS A 521 -15.41 -3.52 -19.51
N VAL A 522 -15.52 -4.68 -20.16
CA VAL A 522 -15.14 -4.91 -21.58
C VAL A 522 -16.36 -5.22 -22.46
N PRO A 523 -17.11 -4.21 -22.97
CA PRO A 523 -18.36 -4.45 -23.69
C PRO A 523 -18.20 -4.98 -25.12
N VAL A 524 -16.96 -5.02 -25.64
CA VAL A 524 -16.70 -5.40 -27.04
C VAL A 524 -17.13 -6.85 -27.33
N ALA A 525 -16.94 -7.75 -26.35
CA ALA A 525 -17.27 -9.17 -26.49
C ALA A 525 -18.75 -9.51 -26.22
N ASP A 526 -19.58 -8.56 -25.76
CA ASP A 526 -21.01 -8.82 -25.47
C ASP A 526 -21.76 -9.33 -26.71
N SER A 527 -21.41 -8.80 -27.89
CA SER A 527 -21.97 -9.25 -29.17
C SER A 527 -21.63 -10.73 -29.48
N TYR A 528 -20.43 -11.18 -29.13
CA TYR A 528 -20.00 -12.57 -29.27
C TYR A 528 -20.73 -13.48 -28.27
N VAL A 529 -20.76 -13.11 -26.99
CA VAL A 529 -21.43 -13.87 -25.91
C VAL A 529 -22.93 -14.05 -26.22
N ASN A 530 -23.60 -12.99 -26.69
CA ASN A 530 -24.98 -13.07 -27.13
C ASN A 530 -25.15 -13.95 -28.37
N GLY A 531 -24.23 -13.87 -29.34
CA GLY A 531 -24.19 -14.78 -30.50
C GLY A 531 -24.02 -16.26 -30.14
N ILE A 532 -23.31 -16.57 -29.05
CA ILE A 532 -23.18 -17.91 -28.48
C ILE A 532 -24.49 -18.34 -27.79
N ASN A 533 -25.10 -17.49 -26.95
CA ASN A 533 -26.40 -17.76 -26.32
C ASN A 533 -27.50 -18.07 -27.34
N MET A 534 -27.55 -17.32 -28.44
CA MET A 534 -28.50 -17.53 -29.55
C MET A 534 -28.30 -18.86 -30.31
N ARG A 535 -27.20 -19.58 -30.09
CA ARG A 535 -26.96 -20.94 -30.63
C ARG A 535 -27.24 -22.02 -29.59
N LEU A 536 -26.84 -21.80 -28.33
CA LEU A 536 -26.99 -22.77 -27.25
C LEU A 536 -28.47 -22.99 -26.86
N TRP A 537 -29.25 -21.91 -26.68
CA TRP A 537 -30.63 -22.02 -26.21
C TRP A 537 -31.57 -22.78 -27.16
N PRO A 538 -31.62 -22.49 -28.48
CA PRO A 538 -32.44 -23.27 -29.40
C PRO A 538 -32.02 -24.75 -29.46
N ARG A 539 -30.71 -25.03 -29.35
CA ARG A 539 -30.23 -26.42 -29.35
C ARG A 539 -30.64 -27.18 -28.08
N PHE A 540 -30.57 -26.55 -26.91
CA PHE A 540 -31.07 -27.13 -25.66
C PHE A 540 -32.56 -27.50 -25.78
N GLN A 541 -33.39 -26.61 -26.32
CA GLN A 541 -34.82 -26.88 -26.54
C GLN A 541 -35.05 -28.08 -27.48
N VAL A 542 -34.34 -28.14 -28.62
CA VAL A 542 -34.41 -29.27 -29.56
C VAL A 542 -34.04 -30.61 -28.88
N ILE A 543 -33.02 -30.63 -28.03
CA ILE A 543 -32.63 -31.85 -27.29
C ILE A 543 -33.71 -32.26 -26.28
N MET A 544 -34.27 -31.30 -25.54
CA MET A 544 -35.36 -31.55 -24.58
C MET A 544 -36.64 -32.07 -25.26
N ASP A 545 -36.97 -31.53 -26.43
CA ASP A 545 -38.11 -32.01 -27.21
C ASP A 545 -37.84 -33.41 -27.81
N LEU A 546 -36.60 -33.73 -28.23
CA LEU A 546 -36.18 -35.09 -28.62
C LEU A 546 -36.32 -36.10 -27.46
N HIS A 547 -35.99 -35.72 -26.22
CA HIS A 547 -36.26 -36.55 -25.05
C HIS A 547 -37.77 -36.76 -24.84
N GLY A 548 -38.60 -35.73 -25.05
CA GLY A 548 -40.07 -35.84 -25.00
C GLY A 548 -40.64 -36.77 -26.07
N GLU A 549 -40.19 -36.66 -27.33
CA GLU A 549 -40.58 -37.56 -28.43
C GLU A 549 -40.16 -39.02 -28.16
N SER A 550 -39.00 -39.23 -27.54
CA SER A 550 -38.54 -40.55 -27.13
C SER A 550 -39.51 -41.20 -26.13
N LEU A 551 -39.93 -40.46 -25.10
CA LEU A 551 -40.92 -40.93 -24.13
C LEU A 551 -42.30 -41.22 -24.77
N LYS A 552 -42.73 -40.39 -25.73
CA LYS A 552 -43.95 -40.64 -26.53
C LYS A 552 -43.89 -41.96 -27.28
N ARG A 553 -42.76 -42.24 -27.95
CA ARG A 553 -42.53 -43.45 -28.75
C ARG A 553 -42.50 -44.72 -27.89
N VAL A 554 -41.90 -44.66 -26.70
CA VAL A 554 -41.98 -45.77 -25.72
C VAL A 554 -43.44 -45.97 -25.29
N GLY A 555 -44.15 -44.89 -24.99
CA GLY A 555 -45.57 -44.94 -24.58
C GLY A 555 -46.51 -45.53 -25.65
N SER A 556 -46.25 -45.28 -26.94
CA SER A 556 -47.05 -45.85 -28.04
C SER A 556 -46.73 -47.32 -28.33
N ASN A 557 -45.50 -47.76 -28.10
CA ASN A 557 -45.06 -49.14 -28.41
C ASN A 557 -45.33 -50.15 -27.28
N THR A 558 -46.07 -49.76 -26.24
CA THR A 558 -46.41 -50.60 -25.07
C THR A 558 -47.20 -51.88 -25.39
N GLY A 559 -47.72 -52.04 -26.61
CA GLY A 559 -48.52 -53.19 -27.05
C GLY A 559 -47.74 -54.39 -27.65
N ARG A 560 -46.42 -54.30 -27.90
CA ARG A 560 -45.62 -55.41 -28.43
C ARG A 560 -44.20 -55.41 -27.88
N SER A 561 -43.81 -56.50 -27.21
CA SER A 561 -42.46 -57.10 -26.97
C SER A 561 -41.20 -56.25 -26.72
N ALA A 562 -41.21 -54.92 -26.85
CA ALA A 562 -40.07 -54.04 -26.67
C ALA A 562 -39.83 -53.71 -25.19
N VAL A 563 -40.90 -53.66 -24.37
CA VAL A 563 -40.79 -53.48 -22.92
C VAL A 563 -39.97 -54.61 -22.26
N SER A 564 -40.03 -55.82 -22.82
CA SER A 564 -39.26 -56.99 -22.37
C SER A 564 -37.80 -57.02 -22.85
N ALA A 565 -37.42 -56.18 -23.84
CA ALA A 565 -36.05 -56.11 -24.36
C ALA A 565 -35.20 -55.06 -23.63
N LEU A 566 -35.84 -54.08 -22.98
CA LEU A 566 -35.19 -52.94 -22.33
C LEU A 566 -34.72 -53.22 -20.88
N SER A 567 -35.06 -54.37 -20.29
CA SER A 567 -34.62 -54.76 -18.95
C SER A 567 -33.39 -55.68 -19.00
N LEU A 568 -32.32 -55.27 -18.31
CA LEU A 568 -31.13 -56.11 -18.05
C LEU A 568 -31.42 -57.33 -17.14
N VAL A 569 -32.64 -57.44 -16.63
CA VAL A 569 -33.19 -58.60 -15.94
C VAL A 569 -34.25 -59.21 -16.85
N GLY A 570 -34.00 -60.43 -17.34
CA GLY A 570 -34.97 -61.20 -18.10
C GLY A 570 -35.97 -61.89 -17.18
N GLY A 571 -37.26 -61.90 -17.56
CA GLY A 571 -38.33 -62.61 -16.85
C GLY A 571 -39.71 -62.01 -17.13
N ASP A 572 -40.74 -62.87 -17.18
CA ASP A 572 -42.15 -62.48 -17.44
C ASP A 572 -42.81 -61.72 -16.26
N ASP A 573 -42.09 -61.56 -15.13
CA ASP A 573 -42.60 -61.02 -13.86
C ASP A 573 -42.92 -59.52 -13.86
N LEU A 574 -42.51 -58.76 -14.89
CA LEU A 574 -42.78 -57.32 -14.96
C LEU A 574 -44.27 -56.96 -15.05
N LYS A 575 -45.14 -57.90 -15.47
CA LYS A 575 -46.61 -57.71 -15.42
C LYS A 575 -47.16 -57.69 -13.98
N GLN A 576 -46.36 -58.08 -12.98
CA GLN A 576 -46.78 -58.22 -11.59
C GLN A 576 -46.01 -57.34 -10.60
N SER A 577 -44.83 -56.81 -10.99
CA SER A 577 -43.97 -56.01 -10.11
C SER A 577 -44.48 -54.58 -9.91
N SER A 578 -44.46 -54.11 -8.65
CA SER A 578 -44.73 -52.71 -8.28
C SER A 578 -43.46 -51.87 -8.12
N ALA A 579 -42.31 -52.35 -8.59
CA ALA A 579 -41.04 -51.63 -8.52
C ALA A 579 -41.02 -50.34 -9.38
N PRO A 580 -40.18 -49.35 -9.06
CA PRO A 580 -39.95 -48.20 -9.94
C PRO A 580 -39.48 -48.64 -11.33
N HIS A 581 -39.95 -47.95 -12.36
CA HIS A 581 -39.52 -48.18 -13.73
C HIS A 581 -38.10 -47.64 -13.95
N PHE A 582 -37.24 -48.31 -14.74
CA PHE A 582 -35.84 -47.88 -14.92
C PHE A 582 -35.71 -46.45 -15.49
N LEU A 583 -36.65 -46.04 -16.35
CA LEU A 583 -36.74 -44.67 -16.88
C LEU A 583 -36.93 -43.62 -15.80
N THR A 584 -37.52 -43.98 -14.66
CA THR A 584 -37.74 -43.07 -13.52
C THR A 584 -36.43 -42.67 -12.86
N GLN A 585 -35.45 -43.58 -12.80
CA GLN A 585 -34.10 -43.25 -12.32
C GLN A 585 -33.41 -42.30 -13.30
N ARG A 586 -33.39 -42.60 -14.60
CA ARG A 586 -32.79 -41.72 -15.63
C ARG A 586 -33.44 -40.34 -15.67
N PHE A 587 -34.78 -40.28 -15.63
CA PHE A 587 -35.52 -39.02 -15.57
C PHE A 587 -35.22 -38.26 -14.28
N GLY A 588 -35.14 -38.94 -13.13
CA GLY A 588 -34.75 -38.35 -11.85
C GLY A 588 -33.33 -37.78 -11.86
N GLN A 589 -32.35 -38.49 -12.42
CA GLN A 589 -30.96 -38.02 -12.55
C GLN A 589 -30.86 -36.80 -13.47
N LEU A 590 -31.53 -36.83 -14.63
CA LEU A 590 -31.58 -35.71 -15.57
C LEU A 590 -32.27 -34.48 -14.94
N LEU A 591 -33.39 -34.70 -14.25
CA LEU A 591 -34.12 -33.65 -13.53
C LEU A 591 -33.25 -33.04 -12.42
N HIS A 592 -32.63 -33.85 -11.56
CA HIS A 592 -31.68 -33.40 -10.56
C HIS A 592 -30.56 -32.58 -11.21
N GLY A 593 -30.01 -33.05 -12.34
CA GLY A 593 -28.94 -32.35 -13.03
C GLY A 593 -29.33 -30.97 -13.55
N ILE A 594 -30.49 -30.85 -14.18
CA ILE A 594 -31.03 -29.56 -14.64
C ILE A 594 -31.32 -28.65 -13.43
N LEU A 595 -31.87 -29.19 -12.33
CA LEU A 595 -32.17 -28.41 -11.12
C LEU A 595 -30.90 -27.87 -10.44
N VAL A 596 -29.85 -28.68 -10.32
CA VAL A 596 -28.55 -28.24 -9.76
C VAL A 596 -27.87 -27.21 -10.67
N LEU A 597 -27.99 -27.35 -12.00
CA LEU A 597 -27.53 -26.32 -12.93
C LEU A 597 -28.43 -25.07 -12.95
N SER A 598 -29.53 -25.05 -12.20
CA SER A 598 -30.46 -23.91 -12.06
C SER A 598 -30.62 -23.44 -10.61
N SER A 599 -29.66 -23.74 -9.72
CA SER A 599 -29.63 -23.15 -8.38
C SER A 599 -29.14 -21.70 -8.40
N ASP A 600 -28.13 -21.41 -9.22
CA ASP A 600 -27.35 -20.17 -9.18
C ASP A 600 -27.82 -19.15 -10.24
N ALA A 601 -28.64 -19.59 -11.18
CA ALA A 601 -29.32 -18.76 -12.17
C ALA A 601 -30.79 -18.57 -11.79
N GLY A 602 -31.36 -17.41 -12.13
CA GLY A 602 -32.75 -17.07 -11.84
C GLY A 602 -33.78 -17.83 -12.70
N ASP A 603 -34.94 -17.20 -12.92
CA ASP A 603 -36.05 -17.78 -13.69
C ASP A 603 -35.73 -17.87 -15.20
N ASP A 604 -34.91 -18.84 -15.61
CA ASP A 604 -34.68 -19.16 -17.02
C ASP A 604 -35.94 -19.79 -17.64
N GLU A 605 -36.80 -18.95 -18.23
CA GLU A 605 -38.01 -19.37 -18.93
C GLU A 605 -37.81 -20.54 -19.93
N PRO A 606 -36.75 -20.59 -20.76
CA PRO A 606 -36.52 -21.71 -21.67
C PRO A 606 -36.32 -23.06 -20.97
N VAL A 607 -35.69 -23.06 -19.79
CA VAL A 607 -35.47 -24.27 -18.98
C VAL A 607 -36.78 -24.70 -18.33
N ALA A 608 -37.46 -23.79 -17.63
CA ALA A 608 -38.71 -24.06 -16.94
C ALA A 608 -39.79 -24.61 -17.90
N ASN A 609 -39.99 -23.95 -19.06
CA ASN A 609 -40.95 -24.39 -20.07
C ASN A 609 -40.62 -25.75 -20.68
N SER A 610 -39.34 -26.03 -20.95
CA SER A 610 -38.92 -27.32 -21.55
C SER A 610 -38.98 -28.46 -20.54
N LEU A 611 -38.67 -28.18 -19.27
CA LEU A 611 -38.78 -29.14 -18.17
C LEU A 611 -40.25 -29.49 -17.88
N ALA A 612 -41.15 -28.50 -17.89
CA ALA A 612 -42.59 -28.70 -17.74
C ALA A 612 -43.18 -29.57 -18.86
N ARG A 613 -42.77 -29.35 -20.12
CA ARG A 613 -43.14 -30.23 -21.26
C ARG A 613 -42.65 -31.66 -21.03
N LEU A 614 -41.34 -31.85 -20.80
CA LEU A 614 -40.74 -33.16 -20.63
C LEU A 614 -41.39 -33.96 -19.49
N ARG A 615 -41.67 -33.28 -18.37
CA ARG A 615 -42.37 -33.87 -17.23
C ARG A 615 -43.79 -34.29 -17.56
N SER A 616 -44.57 -33.46 -18.26
CA SER A 616 -45.96 -33.80 -18.65
C SER A 616 -46.02 -35.09 -19.50
N GLU A 617 -45.04 -35.27 -20.39
CA GLU A 617 -44.90 -36.50 -21.19
C GLU A 617 -44.48 -37.71 -20.33
N PHE A 618 -43.60 -37.51 -19.35
CA PHE A 618 -43.21 -38.56 -18.40
C PHE A 618 -44.36 -38.97 -17.47
N ASP A 619 -45.13 -38.01 -16.94
CA ASP A 619 -46.35 -38.25 -16.16
C ASP A 619 -47.40 -39.01 -16.99
N THR A 620 -47.53 -38.66 -18.28
CA THR A 620 -48.39 -39.37 -19.24
C THR A 620 -47.90 -40.80 -19.51
N LEU A 621 -46.59 -41.03 -19.57
CA LEU A 621 -46.00 -42.36 -19.71
C LEU A 621 -46.27 -43.24 -18.49
N LEU A 622 -46.02 -42.75 -17.26
CA LEU A 622 -46.34 -43.48 -16.03
C LEU A 622 -47.86 -43.76 -15.92
N ALA A 623 -48.70 -42.81 -16.29
CA ALA A 623 -50.15 -42.99 -16.32
C ALA A 623 -50.63 -44.02 -17.38
N LYS A 624 -49.87 -44.26 -18.45
CA LYS A 624 -50.11 -45.34 -19.43
C LYS A 624 -49.62 -46.69 -18.91
N LEU A 625 -48.37 -46.77 -18.46
CA LEU A 625 -47.76 -48.01 -17.95
C LEU A 625 -48.56 -48.58 -16.77
N SER A 626 -49.02 -47.72 -15.87
CA SER A 626 -49.79 -48.12 -14.69
C SER A 626 -51.22 -48.63 -15.01
N ARG A 627 -51.73 -48.42 -16.24
CA ARG A 627 -53.01 -49.01 -16.71
C ARG A 627 -52.87 -50.43 -17.25
N ASN A 628 -51.65 -50.92 -17.50
CA ASN A 628 -51.42 -52.27 -17.99
C ASN A 628 -51.49 -53.34 -16.87
N GLY A 629 -51.54 -52.91 -15.60
CA GLY A 629 -51.81 -53.78 -14.45
C GLY A 629 -53.30 -53.86 -14.12
N THR A 630 -53.80 -55.06 -13.80
CA THR A 630 -55.24 -55.33 -13.58
C THR A 630 -55.77 -54.92 -12.20
N ASP A 631 -54.92 -54.51 -11.26
CA ASP A 631 -55.27 -54.24 -9.85
C ASP A 631 -55.07 -52.76 -9.50
N ALA A 632 -56.14 -52.08 -9.10
CA ALA A 632 -56.14 -50.66 -8.74
C ALA A 632 -55.19 -50.32 -7.58
N LYS A 633 -55.05 -51.21 -6.58
CA LYS A 633 -54.14 -51.00 -5.45
C LYS A 633 -52.67 -51.14 -5.86
N ARG A 634 -52.37 -51.97 -6.87
CA ARG A 634 -51.02 -52.08 -7.44
C ARG A 634 -50.67 -50.86 -8.30
N ARG A 635 -51.65 -50.33 -9.05
CA ARG A 635 -51.49 -49.09 -9.83
C ARG A 635 -51.07 -47.90 -8.95
N GLU A 636 -51.74 -47.71 -7.82
CA GLU A 636 -51.42 -46.65 -6.85
C GLU A 636 -50.03 -46.86 -6.23
N ARG A 637 -49.69 -48.08 -5.80
CA ARG A 637 -48.35 -48.41 -5.29
C ARG A 637 -47.23 -48.20 -6.31
N PHE A 638 -47.48 -48.54 -7.59
CA PHE A 638 -46.52 -48.30 -8.66
C PHE A 638 -46.28 -46.80 -8.87
N LEU A 639 -47.34 -45.99 -8.98
CA LEU A 639 -47.18 -44.53 -9.14
C LEU A 639 -46.47 -43.91 -7.93
N PHE A 640 -46.87 -44.29 -6.71
CA PHE A 640 -46.22 -43.87 -5.47
C PHE A 640 -44.72 -44.17 -5.46
N ASN A 641 -44.32 -45.42 -5.75
CA ASN A 641 -42.91 -45.82 -5.75
C ASN A 641 -42.07 -45.04 -6.79
N ASN A 642 -42.66 -44.69 -7.94
CA ASN A 642 -41.97 -43.90 -8.96
C ASN A 642 -41.83 -42.42 -8.55
N TYR A 643 -42.89 -41.77 -8.04
CA TYR A 643 -42.80 -40.39 -7.57
C TYR A 643 -41.94 -40.23 -6.31
N SER A 644 -41.99 -41.19 -5.39
CA SER A 644 -41.14 -41.24 -4.21
C SER A 644 -39.66 -41.37 -4.56
N LEU A 645 -39.32 -42.19 -5.58
CA LEU A 645 -37.94 -42.26 -6.10
C LEU A 645 -37.49 -40.91 -6.68
N ILE A 646 -38.32 -40.23 -7.47
CA ILE A 646 -37.99 -38.89 -8.01
C ILE A 646 -37.78 -37.89 -6.88
N LEU A 647 -38.68 -37.84 -5.89
CA LEU A 647 -38.57 -36.96 -4.72
C LEU A 647 -37.31 -37.23 -3.90
N THR A 648 -36.88 -38.49 -3.80
CA THR A 648 -35.64 -38.90 -3.14
C THR A 648 -34.41 -38.45 -3.93
N ILE A 649 -34.43 -38.52 -5.26
CA ILE A 649 -33.30 -38.08 -6.11
C ILE A 649 -33.16 -36.55 -6.10
N ILE A 650 -34.24 -35.79 -5.96
CA ILE A 650 -34.22 -34.32 -5.95
C ILE A 650 -34.30 -33.69 -4.55
N SER A 651 -34.26 -34.47 -3.46
CA SER A 651 -34.45 -33.97 -2.09
C SER A 651 -33.47 -32.86 -1.75
N ASP A 652 -32.22 -33.03 -2.15
CA ASP A 652 -31.07 -32.22 -1.73
C ASP A 652 -30.84 -31.00 -2.64
N THR A 653 -31.66 -30.86 -3.69
CA THR A 653 -31.58 -29.74 -4.64
C THR A 653 -32.14 -28.45 -4.04
N GLN A 654 -31.47 -27.33 -4.33
CA GLN A 654 -31.87 -25.99 -3.89
C GLN A 654 -32.31 -25.13 -5.10
N GLY A 655 -32.94 -23.98 -4.84
CA GLY A 655 -33.47 -23.08 -5.87
C GLY A 655 -34.99 -23.13 -6.04
N LYS A 656 -35.55 -22.08 -6.67
CA LYS A 656 -37.01 -21.89 -6.84
C LYS A 656 -37.64 -22.98 -7.74
N LEU A 657 -37.03 -23.27 -8.89
CA LEU A 657 -37.51 -24.34 -9.77
C LEU A 657 -37.51 -25.71 -9.05
N ALA A 658 -36.55 -25.96 -8.16
CA ALA A 658 -36.50 -27.18 -7.35
C ALA A 658 -37.61 -27.25 -6.28
N THR A 659 -38.05 -26.12 -5.70
CA THR A 659 -39.21 -26.14 -4.79
C THR A 659 -40.51 -26.36 -5.55
N GLU A 660 -40.68 -25.74 -6.73
CA GLU A 660 -41.86 -25.95 -7.59
C GLU A 660 -41.98 -27.42 -8.06
N GLN A 661 -40.88 -28.01 -8.55
CA GLN A 661 -40.91 -29.42 -8.98
C GLN A 661 -41.18 -30.38 -7.81
N ARG A 662 -40.61 -30.13 -6.61
CA ARG A 662 -40.90 -30.91 -5.40
C ARG A 662 -42.36 -30.77 -4.96
N GLN A 663 -42.90 -29.55 -4.90
CA GLN A 663 -44.31 -29.30 -4.55
C GLN A 663 -45.27 -30.01 -5.52
N MET A 664 -45.04 -29.88 -6.84
CA MET A 664 -45.88 -30.54 -7.83
C MET A 664 -45.79 -32.07 -7.79
N SER A 665 -44.64 -32.65 -7.44
CA SER A 665 -44.47 -34.10 -7.28
C SER A 665 -45.11 -34.61 -5.97
N CYS A 666 -44.95 -33.86 -4.87
CA CYS A 666 -45.60 -34.13 -3.59
C CYS A 666 -47.13 -34.03 -3.67
N ASN A 667 -47.66 -33.01 -4.35
CA ASN A 667 -49.10 -32.89 -4.61
C ASN A 667 -49.64 -34.10 -5.37
N ARG A 668 -48.84 -34.71 -6.27
CA ARG A 668 -49.25 -35.93 -6.98
C ARG A 668 -49.25 -37.16 -6.07
N GLU A 669 -48.23 -37.30 -5.21
CA GLU A 669 -48.18 -38.33 -4.18
C GLU A 669 -49.37 -38.23 -3.20
N LEU A 670 -49.71 -37.02 -2.76
CA LEU A 670 -50.83 -36.76 -1.84
C LEU A 670 -52.21 -37.04 -2.47
N ILE A 671 -52.40 -36.72 -3.75
CA ILE A 671 -53.65 -37.03 -4.48
C ILE A 671 -53.88 -38.54 -4.57
N ASP A 672 -52.82 -39.33 -4.80
CA ASP A 672 -52.94 -40.79 -4.86
C ASP A 672 -53.07 -41.42 -3.46
N ARG A 673 -52.40 -40.88 -2.42
CA ARG A 673 -52.69 -41.25 -1.01
C ARG A 673 -54.16 -41.00 -0.64
N GLY A 674 -54.76 -39.91 -1.13
CA GLY A 674 -56.16 -39.54 -0.89
C GLY A 674 -57.20 -40.48 -1.53
N ARG A 675 -56.80 -41.29 -2.52
CA ARG A 675 -57.67 -42.31 -3.14
C ARG A 675 -57.56 -43.70 -2.50
N ALA A 676 -56.44 -44.01 -1.87
CA ALA A 676 -56.18 -45.31 -1.25
C ALA A 676 -56.98 -45.57 0.06
N GLY A 677 -57.66 -44.55 0.62
CA GLY A 677 -58.37 -44.62 1.89
C GLY A 677 -59.89 -44.54 1.77
N ASP A 678 -60.57 -45.66 1.54
CA ASP A 678 -62.00 -45.80 1.84
C ASP A 678 -62.23 -46.48 3.21
N ARG A 679 -63.43 -46.24 3.75
CA ARG A 679 -63.87 -46.38 5.14
C ARG A 679 -64.06 -47.84 5.58
N ARG A 680 -63.85 -48.07 6.90
CA ARG A 680 -64.01 -49.32 7.68
C ARG A 680 -62.83 -50.27 7.44
N ASP A 681 -61.98 -50.61 8.41
CA ASP A 681 -62.25 -50.96 9.80
C ASP A 681 -61.06 -50.67 10.72
N LEU A 682 -61.35 -50.38 11.99
CA LEU A 682 -60.57 -50.74 13.18
C LEU A 682 -61.33 -50.26 14.42
N ARG A 683 -62.12 -51.14 15.05
CA ARG A 683 -62.69 -50.90 16.39
C ARG A 683 -61.62 -51.10 17.48
N PRO A 684 -61.75 -50.42 18.64
CA PRO A 684 -60.67 -50.34 19.63
C PRO A 684 -60.67 -51.50 20.63
N ARG A 685 -59.50 -51.78 21.22
CA ARG A 685 -59.39 -52.47 22.52
C ARG A 685 -58.79 -51.52 23.56
N GLY A 686 -59.55 -51.30 24.64
CA GLY A 686 -59.04 -51.13 26.00
C GLY A 686 -58.25 -49.85 26.35
N HIS A 687 -58.95 -48.89 26.96
CA HIS A 687 -58.43 -47.97 27.99
C HIS A 687 -57.16 -47.14 27.70
N LEU A 688 -57.36 -45.92 27.17
CA LEU A 688 -57.50 -44.74 28.04
C LEU A 688 -58.23 -43.62 27.30
N ARG A 689 -59.09 -42.86 27.99
CA ARG A 689 -59.63 -41.59 27.46
C ARG A 689 -58.61 -40.49 27.74
N ILE A 690 -58.23 -39.74 26.71
CA ILE A 690 -57.65 -38.40 26.87
C ILE A 690 -58.42 -37.46 25.93
N PRO A 691 -58.80 -36.23 26.34
CA PRO A 691 -59.66 -35.37 25.53
C PRO A 691 -58.94 -34.75 24.32
N SER A 692 -59.74 -34.20 23.39
CA SER A 692 -59.29 -33.26 22.38
C SER A 692 -58.83 -31.94 23.02
N PRO A 693 -57.52 -31.77 23.25
CA PRO A 693 -56.80 -30.73 22.50
C PRO A 693 -55.38 -31.16 22.03
N ILE A 694 -55.10 -32.46 21.92
CA ILE A 694 -53.73 -32.97 21.71
C ILE A 694 -53.23 -32.94 20.25
N ALA A 695 -54.09 -32.58 19.27
CA ALA A 695 -53.65 -32.38 17.88
C ALA A 695 -52.58 -31.27 17.75
N GLY A 696 -52.57 -30.28 18.64
CA GLY A 696 -51.51 -29.27 18.73
C GLY A 696 -50.25 -29.73 19.48
N GLN A 697 -50.38 -30.65 20.44
CA GLN A 697 -49.27 -31.13 21.26
C GLN A 697 -48.51 -32.32 20.67
N LEU A 698 -49.14 -33.17 19.84
CA LEU A 698 -48.39 -34.21 19.12
C LEU A 698 -47.45 -33.60 18.05
N LEU A 699 -47.81 -32.43 17.51
CA LEU A 699 -46.97 -31.59 16.65
C LEU A 699 -45.79 -30.93 17.42
N GLN A 700 -45.87 -30.82 18.75
CA GLN A 700 -44.76 -30.38 19.60
C GLN A 700 -43.88 -31.53 20.10
N LEU A 701 -44.42 -32.74 20.28
CA LEU A 701 -43.68 -33.89 20.82
C LEU A 701 -42.89 -34.73 19.78
N LEU A 702 -43.18 -34.59 18.48
CA LEU A 702 -42.32 -35.10 17.41
C LEU A 702 -41.19 -34.12 17.02
N ASN A 703 -41.17 -32.94 17.63
CA ASN A 703 -40.21 -31.88 17.31
C ASN A 703 -38.77 -32.07 17.86
N PRO A 704 -38.47 -32.83 18.96
CA PRO A 704 -37.10 -32.89 19.51
C PRO A 704 -36.04 -33.49 18.58
N LEU A 705 -36.41 -34.38 17.65
CA LEU A 705 -35.49 -34.97 16.68
C LEU A 705 -35.45 -34.23 15.33
N TYR A 706 -36.41 -33.33 15.08
CA TYR A 706 -36.43 -32.49 13.88
C TYR A 706 -35.84 -31.09 14.12
N LEU A 707 -35.74 -30.66 15.38
CA LEU A 707 -35.20 -29.35 15.77
C LEU A 707 -33.67 -29.37 15.95
N ALA A 708 -33.03 -30.54 16.07
CA ALA A 708 -31.57 -30.66 16.11
C ALA A 708 -30.87 -30.31 14.77
N CYS A 709 -31.59 -30.39 13.65
CA CYS A 709 -31.12 -29.88 12.34
C CYS A 709 -31.74 -28.52 11.96
N ARG A 710 -32.40 -27.85 12.92
CA ARG A 710 -32.54 -26.39 12.89
C ARG A 710 -31.52 -25.79 13.84
N ALA A 711 -30.27 -25.76 13.37
CA ALA A 711 -29.49 -24.54 13.57
C ALA A 711 -30.41 -23.37 13.18
N ARG A 712 -30.56 -22.39 14.08
CA ARG A 712 -30.99 -21.07 13.66
C ARG A 712 -29.86 -20.54 12.78
N VAL A 713 -29.95 -20.82 11.48
CA VAL A 713 -29.23 -20.08 10.47
C VAL A 713 -29.84 -18.69 10.47
N HIS A 714 -29.43 -17.86 11.44
CA HIS A 714 -29.09 -16.49 11.09
C HIS A 714 -28.02 -16.66 10.02
N ARG A 715 -28.41 -16.40 8.77
CA ARG A 715 -27.44 -16.25 7.69
C ARG A 715 -26.89 -14.85 7.88
N ALA A 716 -25.97 -14.72 8.84
CA ALA A 716 -25.05 -13.61 8.82
C ALA A 716 -24.37 -13.64 7.45
N ASP A 717 -24.13 -12.47 6.86
CA ASP A 717 -23.52 -12.37 5.53
C ASP A 717 -22.12 -13.02 5.54
N PHE A 718 -21.43 -12.97 6.69
CA PHE A 718 -20.12 -13.57 6.95
C PHE A 718 -20.11 -14.31 8.30
N THR A 719 -19.19 -15.27 8.49
CA THR A 719 -18.98 -15.90 9.81
C THR A 719 -18.03 -15.06 10.68
N HIS A 720 -17.06 -14.37 10.06
CA HIS A 720 -16.13 -13.48 10.76
C HIS A 720 -16.02 -12.14 10.03
N ALA A 721 -16.12 -11.04 10.78
CA ALA A 721 -15.72 -9.71 10.31
C ALA A 721 -14.46 -9.24 11.06
N VAL A 722 -13.43 -8.80 10.34
CA VAL A 722 -12.18 -8.26 10.90
C VAL A 722 -12.06 -6.79 10.53
N ILE A 723 -11.91 -5.91 11.52
CA ILE A 723 -11.75 -4.47 11.30
C ILE A 723 -10.26 -4.09 11.32
N GLY A 724 -9.76 -3.57 10.19
CA GLY A 724 -8.41 -3.04 9.98
C GLY A 724 -7.44 -4.01 9.30
N ALA A 725 -6.91 -3.62 8.13
CA ALA A 725 -5.90 -4.33 7.35
C ALA A 725 -4.46 -4.02 7.80
N GLY A 726 -4.24 -3.84 9.11
CA GLY A 726 -2.89 -3.86 9.67
C GLY A 726 -2.30 -5.28 9.60
N VAL A 727 -0.99 -5.41 9.81
CA VAL A 727 -0.31 -6.72 9.80
C VAL A 727 -0.93 -7.74 10.76
N VAL A 728 -1.50 -7.26 11.87
CA VAL A 728 -2.22 -8.06 12.86
C VAL A 728 -3.60 -8.49 12.35
N GLY A 729 -4.39 -7.58 11.79
CA GLY A 729 -5.72 -7.89 11.26
C GLY A 729 -5.65 -8.84 10.06
N LEU A 730 -4.68 -8.64 9.17
CA LEU A 730 -4.37 -9.58 8.08
C LEU A 730 -3.97 -10.96 8.63
N ALA A 731 -3.10 -11.04 9.64
CA ALA A 731 -2.69 -12.31 10.24
C ALA A 731 -3.87 -13.05 10.91
N VAL A 732 -4.79 -12.34 11.56
CA VAL A 732 -6.00 -12.92 12.16
C VAL A 732 -6.99 -13.36 11.09
N ALA A 733 -7.33 -12.51 10.11
CA ALA A 733 -8.28 -12.85 9.05
C ALA A 733 -7.81 -14.07 8.23
N ARG A 734 -6.51 -14.12 7.91
CA ARG A 734 -5.82 -15.26 7.30
C ARG A 734 -5.94 -16.55 8.11
N GLN A 735 -5.85 -16.48 9.44
CA GLN A 735 -5.99 -17.64 10.33
C GLN A 735 -7.44 -18.14 10.37
N LEU A 736 -8.41 -17.23 10.54
CA LEU A 736 -9.84 -17.59 10.59
C LEU A 736 -10.33 -18.19 9.26
N ALA A 737 -9.91 -17.62 8.12
CA ALA A 737 -10.21 -18.16 6.79
C ALA A 737 -9.54 -19.52 6.48
N ALA A 738 -8.71 -20.07 7.37
CA ALA A 738 -8.14 -21.41 7.20
C ALA A 738 -9.12 -22.53 7.59
N HIS A 739 -10.24 -22.22 8.24
CA HIS A 739 -11.27 -23.21 8.62
C HIS A 739 -12.22 -23.52 7.46
N GLU A 740 -12.52 -24.80 7.26
CA GLU A 740 -13.43 -25.22 6.20
C GLU A 740 -14.87 -24.73 6.47
N GLY A 741 -15.48 -24.06 5.48
CA GLY A 741 -16.86 -23.60 5.54
C GLY A 741 -17.07 -22.24 6.21
N THR A 742 -16.01 -21.54 6.60
CA THR A 742 -16.10 -20.14 7.07
C THR A 742 -16.20 -19.15 5.92
N SER A 743 -16.72 -17.95 6.21
CA SER A 743 -16.71 -16.79 5.32
C SER A 743 -16.17 -15.59 6.09
N THR A 744 -14.98 -15.11 5.75
CA THR A 744 -14.30 -14.03 6.48
C THR A 744 -14.19 -12.79 5.62
N ILE A 745 -14.72 -11.66 6.11
CA ILE A 745 -14.53 -10.33 5.52
C ILE A 745 -13.57 -9.50 6.36
N LEU A 746 -12.69 -8.75 5.68
CA LEU A 746 -11.83 -7.75 6.29
C LEU A 746 -12.22 -6.36 5.77
N LEU A 747 -12.50 -5.44 6.69
CA LEU A 747 -12.87 -4.05 6.40
C LEU A 747 -11.70 -3.09 6.71
N GLU A 748 -11.29 -2.28 5.74
CA GLU A 748 -10.22 -1.28 5.88
C GLU A 748 -10.69 0.10 5.39
N ARG A 749 -10.39 1.15 6.16
CA ARG A 749 -10.75 2.54 5.83
C ARG A 749 -9.87 3.16 4.75
N HIS A 750 -8.63 2.69 4.60
CA HIS A 750 -7.68 3.14 3.58
C HIS A 750 -7.83 2.35 2.27
N ASP A 751 -7.15 2.82 1.22
CA ASP A 751 -7.17 2.24 -0.12
C ASP A 751 -6.23 1.04 -0.32
N ALA A 752 -5.40 0.76 0.67
CA ALA A 752 -4.42 -0.33 0.69
C ALA A 752 -4.23 -0.84 2.13
N PRO A 753 -3.73 -2.07 2.33
CA PRO A 753 -3.39 -2.57 3.66
C PRO A 753 -2.19 -1.85 4.27
N GLY A 754 -2.11 -1.83 5.60
CA GLY A 754 -0.88 -1.49 6.32
C GLY A 754 -0.44 -0.03 6.33
N THR A 755 -1.24 0.91 5.83
CA THR A 755 -0.90 2.34 5.62
C THR A 755 -0.59 3.14 6.91
N GLU A 756 -0.91 2.60 8.08
CA GLU A 756 -0.68 3.23 9.40
C GLU A 756 0.55 2.65 10.13
N THR A 757 0.42 2.26 11.41
CA THR A 757 1.52 1.75 12.25
C THR A 757 2.30 0.58 11.62
N SER A 758 1.67 -0.22 10.76
CA SER A 758 2.28 -1.42 10.16
C SER A 758 3.30 -1.12 9.05
N SER A 759 3.23 0.06 8.41
CA SER A 759 4.27 0.59 7.51
C SER A 759 5.21 1.58 8.20
N ARG A 760 4.85 2.06 9.41
CA ARG A 760 5.56 3.13 10.14
C ARG A 760 6.20 2.61 11.42
N ASN A 761 7.07 1.62 11.30
CA ASN A 761 7.78 1.03 12.43
C ASN A 761 9.25 0.72 12.06
N SER A 762 9.99 0.07 12.96
CA SER A 762 11.43 -0.20 12.81
C SER A 762 11.74 -1.51 12.08
N GLU A 763 10.71 -2.26 11.65
CA GLU A 763 10.83 -3.54 10.92
C GLU A 763 11.58 -4.66 11.66
N VAL A 764 11.75 -4.53 12.98
CA VAL A 764 12.52 -5.46 13.82
C VAL A 764 11.70 -6.70 14.19
N ILE A 765 12.26 -7.87 13.93
CA ILE A 765 11.85 -9.14 14.55
C ILE A 765 12.49 -9.21 15.94
N HIS A 766 11.71 -8.93 16.99
CA HIS A 766 12.21 -8.88 18.36
C HIS A 766 12.46 -10.27 18.97
N ALA A 767 13.39 -10.36 19.94
CA ALA A 767 13.70 -11.62 20.63
C ALA A 767 12.92 -11.85 21.94
N GLY A 768 12.13 -10.88 22.42
CA GLY A 768 11.34 -10.99 23.66
C GLY A 768 12.03 -10.56 24.97
N LEU A 769 13.13 -9.81 24.90
CA LEU A 769 14.07 -9.64 26.05
C LEU A 769 13.64 -8.72 27.20
N TYR A 770 12.67 -7.81 27.01
CA TYR A 770 12.45 -6.68 27.92
C TYR A 770 11.14 -6.71 28.72
N TYR A 771 10.22 -7.61 28.38
CA TYR A 771 8.88 -7.64 28.97
C TYR A 771 8.80 -8.70 30.09
N PRO A 772 7.88 -8.57 31.07
CA PRO A 772 7.71 -9.56 32.13
C PRO A 772 7.44 -10.96 31.57
N ALA A 773 7.97 -12.02 32.20
CA ALA A 773 7.89 -13.38 31.68
C ALA A 773 6.46 -13.85 31.40
N ASP A 774 5.52 -13.50 32.29
CA ASP A 774 4.12 -13.89 32.18
C ASP A 774 3.29 -13.06 31.19
N SER A 775 3.83 -11.96 30.67
CA SER A 775 3.10 -11.04 29.77
C SER A 775 2.78 -11.67 28.41
N LEU A 776 1.65 -11.26 27.83
CA LEU A 776 1.30 -11.56 26.44
C LEU A 776 2.38 -11.04 25.48
N LYS A 777 2.92 -9.84 25.74
CA LYS A 777 4.07 -9.30 25.00
C LYS A 777 5.27 -10.24 24.95
N THR A 778 5.64 -10.93 26.04
CA THR A 778 6.71 -11.93 26.01
C THR A 778 6.29 -13.18 25.24
N LYS A 779 5.18 -13.80 25.65
CA LYS A 779 4.72 -15.11 25.14
C LYS A 779 4.47 -15.07 23.63
N LEU A 780 3.72 -14.07 23.16
CA LEU A 780 3.38 -13.90 21.75
C LEU A 780 4.57 -13.40 20.91
N CYS A 781 5.53 -12.67 21.48
CA CYS A 781 6.75 -12.29 20.78
C CYS A 781 7.66 -13.49 20.52
N ILE A 782 7.86 -14.37 21.50
CA ILE A 782 8.68 -15.57 21.32
C ILE A 782 8.03 -16.54 20.32
N ARG A 783 6.74 -16.84 20.49
CA ARG A 783 5.98 -17.69 19.55
C ARG A 783 5.94 -17.07 18.15
N GLY A 784 5.57 -15.80 18.05
CA GLY A 784 5.43 -15.08 16.79
C GLY A 784 6.75 -14.93 16.02
N ARG A 785 7.86 -14.67 16.71
CA ARG A 785 9.22 -14.65 16.12
C ARG A 785 9.53 -15.95 15.39
N ASN A 786 9.28 -17.10 16.02
CA ASN A 786 9.58 -18.41 15.43
C ASN A 786 8.71 -18.64 14.18
N LEU A 787 7.39 -18.46 14.31
CA LEU A 787 6.44 -18.54 13.19
C LEU A 787 6.79 -17.62 12.03
N LEU A 788 7.26 -16.40 12.34
CA LEU A 788 7.58 -15.39 11.34
C LEU A 788 8.87 -15.74 10.58
N TYR A 789 9.92 -16.21 11.25
CA TYR A 789 11.10 -16.74 10.55
C TYR A 789 10.76 -17.95 9.67
N ASP A 790 9.95 -18.89 10.17
CA ASP A 790 9.53 -20.07 9.40
C ASP A 790 8.71 -19.66 8.17
N LEU A 791 7.76 -18.74 8.31
CA LEU A 791 6.96 -18.21 7.22
C LEU A 791 7.83 -17.49 6.18
N CYS A 792 8.69 -16.57 6.62
CA CYS A 792 9.55 -15.80 5.74
C CYS A 792 10.58 -16.67 5.02
N SER A 793 11.10 -17.72 5.67
CA SER A 793 11.99 -18.71 5.03
C SER A 793 11.26 -19.56 4.00
N LYS A 794 10.06 -20.04 4.32
CA LYS A 794 9.24 -20.90 3.45
C LYS A 794 8.72 -20.18 2.20
N HIS A 795 8.36 -18.91 2.33
CA HIS A 795 7.73 -18.12 1.26
C HIS A 795 8.65 -17.02 0.68
N ALA A 796 9.96 -17.08 0.99
CA ALA A 796 10.99 -16.15 0.51
C ALA A 796 10.69 -14.65 0.74
N ILE A 797 9.98 -14.33 1.83
CA ILE A 797 9.72 -12.94 2.25
C ILE A 797 11.06 -12.33 2.70
N PRO A 798 11.44 -11.13 2.24
CA PRO A 798 12.73 -10.53 2.59
C PRO A 798 12.88 -10.33 4.10
N HIS A 799 13.86 -11.02 4.70
CA HIS A 799 14.18 -10.95 6.11
C HIS A 799 15.67 -11.22 6.36
N ARG A 800 16.20 -10.80 7.50
CA ARG A 800 17.61 -11.03 7.88
C ARG A 800 17.77 -11.10 9.40
N ASN A 801 18.34 -12.19 9.91
CA ASN A 801 18.80 -12.26 11.31
C ASN A 801 20.10 -11.45 11.45
N THR A 802 19.97 -10.15 11.71
CA THR A 802 21.07 -9.20 11.92
C THR A 802 21.74 -9.34 13.28
N LYS A 803 21.16 -10.11 14.21
CA LYS A 803 21.43 -9.98 15.65
C LYS A 803 21.06 -8.57 16.17
N LYS A 804 21.20 -8.38 17.48
CA LYS A 804 21.15 -7.07 18.13
C LYS A 804 22.14 -7.00 19.27
N TRP A 805 22.93 -5.93 19.34
CA TRP A 805 23.79 -5.62 20.46
C TRP A 805 23.12 -4.62 21.38
N ILE A 806 23.02 -4.96 22.66
CA ILE A 806 22.65 -4.04 23.73
C ILE A 806 23.96 -3.51 24.32
N VAL A 807 24.20 -2.21 24.18
CA VAL A 807 25.50 -1.60 24.48
C VAL A 807 25.46 -0.75 25.75
N ALA A 808 26.48 -0.90 26.59
CA ALA A 808 26.68 -0.13 27.81
C ALA A 808 27.97 0.70 27.71
N GLN A 809 27.87 1.98 28.06
CA GLN A 809 29.00 2.91 28.19
C GLN A 809 29.45 3.06 29.66
N THR A 810 28.54 2.87 30.63
CA THR A 810 28.85 3.02 32.07
C THR A 810 28.67 1.69 32.83
N PRO A 811 29.29 1.52 34.02
CA PRO A 811 29.10 0.34 34.85
C PRO A 811 27.62 0.09 35.23
N GLU A 812 26.84 1.15 35.47
CA GLU A 812 25.42 1.05 35.84
C GLU A 812 24.57 0.58 34.67
N GLN A 813 24.90 1.02 33.45
CA GLN A 813 24.32 0.48 32.20
C GLN A 813 24.72 -0.98 31.99
N TRP A 814 25.95 -1.38 32.38
CA TRP A 814 26.40 -2.76 32.28
C TRP A 814 25.65 -3.69 33.23
N GLU A 815 25.42 -3.29 34.48
CA GLU A 815 24.56 -4.04 35.40
C GLU A 815 23.13 -4.21 34.85
N ALA A 816 22.57 -3.18 34.22
CA ALA A 816 21.28 -3.26 33.56
C ALA A 816 21.28 -4.24 32.37
N CYS A 817 22.35 -4.24 31.56
CA CYS A 817 22.60 -5.27 30.54
C CYS A 817 22.61 -6.69 31.13
N LEU A 818 23.33 -6.90 32.23
CA LEU A 818 23.40 -8.20 32.91
C LEU A 818 22.04 -8.65 33.46
N ARG A 819 21.21 -7.74 33.97
CA ARG A 819 19.81 -8.04 34.36
C ARG A 819 18.96 -8.48 33.17
N VAL A 820 19.09 -7.83 32.02
CA VAL A 820 18.39 -8.24 30.78
C VAL A 820 18.89 -9.61 30.29
N HIS A 821 20.20 -9.88 30.36
CA HIS A 821 20.75 -11.19 30.03
C HIS A 821 20.21 -12.29 30.95
N ALA A 822 20.23 -12.09 32.28
CA ALA A 822 19.70 -13.05 33.24
C ALA A 822 18.19 -13.31 33.06
N HIS A 823 17.41 -12.26 32.75
CA HIS A 823 15.99 -12.40 32.42
C HIS A 823 15.77 -13.15 31.11
N ALA A 824 16.53 -12.86 30.06
CA ALA A 824 16.43 -13.59 28.80
C ALA A 824 16.77 -15.08 28.94
N GLN A 825 17.76 -15.40 29.78
CA GLN A 825 18.14 -16.79 30.11
C GLN A 825 17.05 -17.53 30.91
N SER A 826 16.29 -16.84 31.78
CA SER A 826 15.19 -17.48 32.52
C SER A 826 13.97 -17.80 31.66
N LEU A 827 13.83 -17.17 30.49
CA LEU A 827 12.78 -17.46 29.49
C LEU A 827 13.07 -18.72 28.64
N GLY A 828 14.32 -19.20 28.61
CA GLY A 828 14.75 -20.37 27.81
C GLY A 828 14.84 -20.12 26.30
N ASP A 829 13.78 -19.60 25.68
CA ASP A 829 13.66 -19.44 24.22
C ASP A 829 14.20 -18.10 23.67
N ALA A 830 14.99 -17.37 24.46
CA ALA A 830 15.56 -16.06 24.10
C ALA A 830 17.09 -16.04 24.26
N PRO A 831 17.85 -16.77 23.42
CA PRO A 831 19.29 -16.91 23.59
C PRO A 831 20.01 -15.57 23.45
N THR A 832 20.85 -15.28 24.45
CA THR A 832 21.69 -14.09 24.55
C THR A 832 23.07 -14.48 25.06
N ARG A 833 24.11 -13.75 24.64
CA ARG A 833 25.49 -13.97 25.10
C ARG A 833 26.21 -12.65 25.36
N LEU A 834 27.26 -12.70 26.17
CA LEU A 834 28.16 -11.57 26.40
C LEU A 834 29.21 -11.54 25.28
N VAL A 835 29.50 -10.36 24.73
CA VAL A 835 30.52 -10.17 23.68
C VAL A 835 31.76 -9.51 24.28
N GLY A 836 32.93 -10.11 24.08
CA GLY A 836 34.20 -9.57 24.57
C GLY A 836 34.71 -8.41 23.72
N ALA A 837 35.39 -7.43 24.34
CA ALA A 837 35.84 -6.20 23.67
C ALA A 837 36.69 -6.45 22.39
N ALA A 838 37.54 -7.47 22.38
CA ALA A 838 38.34 -7.83 21.20
C ALA A 838 37.49 -8.42 20.05
N GLU A 839 36.42 -9.17 20.38
CA GLU A 839 35.46 -9.65 19.37
C GLU A 839 34.63 -8.47 18.83
N ALA A 840 34.21 -7.57 19.71
CA ALA A 840 33.43 -6.39 19.35
C ALA A 840 34.19 -5.48 18.36
N ALA A 841 35.43 -5.12 18.69
CA ALA A 841 36.29 -4.28 17.85
C ALA A 841 36.65 -4.94 16.50
N ALA A 842 36.68 -6.27 16.42
CA ALA A 842 36.92 -6.99 15.18
C ALA A 842 35.68 -7.12 14.27
N ARG A 843 34.48 -7.21 14.87
CA ARG A 843 33.21 -7.38 14.14
C ARG A 843 32.58 -6.06 13.71
N GLU A 844 32.53 -5.09 14.62
CA GLU A 844 31.83 -3.81 14.42
C GLU A 844 32.73 -2.65 14.90
N PRO A 845 33.81 -2.32 14.17
CA PRO A 845 34.83 -1.36 14.61
C PRO A 845 34.31 0.07 14.74
N ASP A 846 33.17 0.38 14.10
CA ASP A 846 32.55 1.70 14.16
C ASP A 846 31.58 1.85 15.37
N VAL A 847 31.34 0.79 16.16
CA VAL A 847 30.44 0.76 17.33
C VAL A 847 31.24 0.85 18.63
N LYS A 848 30.82 1.76 19.52
CA LYS A 848 31.43 2.02 20.83
C LYS A 848 30.58 1.43 21.96
N ALA A 849 31.22 0.72 22.89
CA ALA A 849 30.58 0.19 24.11
C ALA A 849 31.63 0.03 25.22
N ASP A 850 31.89 1.10 25.98
CA ASP A 850 33.01 1.16 26.93
C ASP A 850 32.92 0.17 28.10
N ALA A 851 31.70 -0.20 28.53
CA ALA A 851 31.47 -1.04 29.71
C ALA A 851 31.11 -2.50 29.35
N GLY A 852 30.42 -2.75 28.24
CA GLY A 852 30.12 -4.10 27.79
C GLY A 852 28.96 -4.23 26.81
N ILE A 853 28.78 -5.44 26.27
CA ILE A 853 27.81 -5.76 25.22
C ILE A 853 27.09 -7.08 25.52
N VAL A 854 25.76 -7.07 25.40
CA VAL A 854 24.92 -8.28 25.34
C VAL A 854 24.40 -8.46 23.90
N GLU A 855 24.78 -9.55 23.24
CA GLU A 855 24.26 -9.93 21.92
C GLU A 855 22.98 -10.77 22.08
N SER A 856 21.98 -10.43 21.29
CA SER A 856 20.72 -11.15 21.10
C SER A 856 20.74 -11.92 19.79
N GLU A 857 20.71 -13.25 19.86
CA GLU A 857 21.05 -14.10 18.71
C GLU A 857 19.90 -14.34 17.73
N THR A 858 18.65 -14.07 18.15
CA THR A 858 17.44 -14.29 17.35
C THR A 858 16.79 -13.00 16.85
N THR A 859 17.31 -11.82 17.23
CA THR A 859 16.78 -10.54 16.72
C THR A 859 17.18 -10.33 15.25
N GLY A 860 16.23 -9.88 14.44
CA GLY A 860 16.44 -9.60 13.02
C GLY A 860 15.57 -8.48 12.51
N ILE A 861 15.45 -8.40 11.18
CA ILE A 861 14.59 -7.48 10.46
C ILE A 861 13.77 -8.21 9.39
N VAL A 862 12.61 -7.68 9.02
CA VAL A 862 11.71 -8.16 7.97
C VAL A 862 11.13 -7.00 7.19
N ASP A 863 11.04 -7.11 5.87
CA ASP A 863 10.26 -6.18 5.04
C ASP A 863 8.77 -6.30 5.41
N SER A 864 8.23 -5.31 6.11
CA SER A 864 6.85 -5.39 6.61
C SER A 864 5.83 -5.26 5.48
N HIS A 865 6.17 -4.57 4.38
CA HIS A 865 5.30 -4.45 3.22
C HIS A 865 5.18 -5.78 2.48
N SER A 866 6.31 -6.43 2.17
CA SER A 866 6.31 -7.76 1.56
C SER A 866 5.60 -8.80 2.45
N LEU A 867 5.73 -8.71 3.77
CA LEU A 867 4.97 -9.54 4.71
C LEU A 867 3.46 -9.29 4.60
N MET A 868 3.01 -8.02 4.62
CA MET A 868 1.58 -7.71 4.53
C MET A 868 0.97 -8.08 3.17
N THR A 869 1.69 -7.85 2.07
CA THR A 869 1.26 -8.31 0.73
C THR A 869 1.12 -9.82 0.67
N TYR A 870 2.06 -10.57 1.28
CA TYR A 870 1.93 -12.02 1.41
C TYR A 870 0.70 -12.42 2.25
N LEU A 871 0.50 -11.80 3.42
CA LEU A 871 -0.64 -12.13 4.30
C LEU A 871 -2.00 -11.81 3.67
N GLN A 872 -2.09 -10.74 2.87
CA GLN A 872 -3.28 -10.43 2.08
C GLN A 872 -3.52 -11.51 1.01
N GLY A 873 -2.52 -11.81 0.17
CA GLY A 873 -2.68 -12.81 -0.89
C GLY A 873 -3.03 -14.21 -0.35
N ASP A 874 -2.38 -14.63 0.74
CA ASP A 874 -2.64 -15.91 1.42
C ASP A 874 -3.98 -15.90 2.22
N PHE A 875 -4.62 -14.74 2.41
CA PHE A 875 -6.00 -14.61 2.92
C PHE A 875 -7.02 -14.69 1.76
N GLU A 876 -6.79 -13.95 0.68
CA GLU A 876 -7.63 -13.96 -0.53
C GLU A 876 -7.62 -15.34 -1.21
N ASP A 877 -6.48 -16.03 -1.27
CA ASP A 877 -6.34 -17.40 -1.79
C ASP A 877 -7.13 -18.44 -0.95
N ARG A 878 -7.49 -18.11 0.30
CA ARG A 878 -8.38 -18.93 1.15
C ARG A 878 -9.86 -18.59 0.99
N GLY A 879 -10.21 -17.67 0.10
CA GLY A 879 -11.59 -17.23 -0.12
C GLY A 879 -12.07 -16.15 0.85
N GLY A 880 -11.15 -15.43 1.50
CA GLY A 880 -11.48 -14.26 2.30
C GLY A 880 -11.62 -12.98 1.46
N ASP A 881 -12.56 -12.11 1.82
CA ASP A 881 -12.84 -10.86 1.11
C ASP A 881 -12.18 -9.66 1.79
N CYS A 882 -11.30 -8.93 1.08
CA CYS A 882 -10.78 -7.64 1.51
C CYS A 882 -11.59 -6.47 0.91
N VAL A 883 -12.15 -5.61 1.77
CA VAL A 883 -12.91 -4.42 1.36
C VAL A 883 -12.23 -3.15 1.88
N PHE A 884 -11.61 -2.43 0.94
CA PHE A 884 -10.88 -1.18 1.17
C PHE A 884 -11.79 0.05 1.09
N LYS A 885 -11.26 1.23 1.48
CA LYS A 885 -11.95 2.53 1.52
C LYS A 885 -13.30 2.52 2.28
N THR A 886 -13.44 1.60 3.22
CA THR A 886 -14.70 1.25 3.88
C THR A 886 -14.51 1.39 5.39
N ARG A 887 -14.91 2.56 5.90
CA ARG A 887 -14.75 2.94 7.30
C ARG A 887 -15.96 2.49 8.11
N VAL A 888 -15.74 1.61 9.09
CA VAL A 888 -16.77 1.24 10.08
C VAL A 888 -17.13 2.45 10.94
N THR A 889 -18.41 2.73 11.07
CA THR A 889 -18.97 3.86 11.85
C THR A 889 -19.94 3.42 12.94
N GLY A 890 -20.53 2.22 12.81
CA GLY A 890 -21.44 1.65 13.81
C GLY A 890 -21.27 0.13 13.90
N VAL A 891 -21.50 -0.41 15.10
CA VAL A 891 -21.61 -1.84 15.38
C VAL A 891 -22.78 -2.01 16.33
N GLU A 892 -23.66 -2.98 16.09
CA GLU A 892 -24.81 -3.29 16.95
C GLU A 892 -24.98 -4.82 17.12
N PRO A 893 -25.24 -5.34 18.34
CA PRO A 893 -25.50 -6.76 18.54
C PRO A 893 -26.88 -7.15 18.00
N VAL A 894 -26.96 -8.25 17.25
CA VAL A 894 -28.20 -8.68 16.58
C VAL A 894 -29.04 -9.58 17.49
N ALA A 895 -30.35 -9.36 17.47
CA ALA A 895 -31.32 -10.16 18.23
C ALA A 895 -31.38 -11.62 17.73
N GLY A 896 -30.54 -12.48 18.31
CA GLY A 896 -30.41 -13.89 17.96
C GLY A 896 -28.98 -14.43 17.92
N GLY A 897 -27.97 -13.54 17.98
CA GLY A 897 -26.55 -13.85 17.85
C GLY A 897 -25.93 -13.04 16.71
N GLY A 898 -24.62 -12.79 16.79
CA GLY A 898 -23.86 -12.00 15.81
C GLY A 898 -24.01 -10.48 15.93
N TYR A 899 -23.39 -9.78 14.99
CA TYR A 899 -23.18 -8.34 14.97
C TYR A 899 -23.58 -7.76 13.61
N GLN A 900 -24.27 -6.62 13.62
CA GLN A 900 -24.47 -5.79 12.44
C GLN A 900 -23.38 -4.72 12.44
N ILE A 901 -22.58 -4.67 11.37
CA ILE A 901 -21.52 -3.69 11.17
C ILE A 901 -22.00 -2.70 10.11
N THR A 902 -22.07 -1.42 10.48
CA THR A 902 -22.38 -0.31 9.58
C THR A 902 -21.08 0.38 9.18
N ALA A 903 -20.84 0.48 7.88
CA ALA A 903 -19.66 1.12 7.30
C ALA A 903 -20.05 2.13 6.21
N VAL A 904 -19.15 3.09 6.00
CA VAL A 904 -19.28 4.14 4.98
C VAL A 904 -18.13 3.99 3.98
N SER A 905 -18.47 3.96 2.70
CA SER A 905 -17.52 4.04 1.60
C SER A 905 -17.02 5.49 1.47
N ASP A 906 -15.70 5.68 1.54
CA ASP A 906 -15.07 6.99 1.38
C ASP A 906 -14.92 7.39 -0.11
N GLU A 907 -15.32 6.55 -1.07
CA GLU A 907 -15.36 6.92 -2.51
C GLU A 907 -16.62 7.68 -2.91
N ASP A 908 -17.78 7.28 -2.39
CA ASP A 908 -19.10 7.80 -2.79
C ASP A 908 -19.99 8.23 -1.62
N GLY A 909 -19.54 8.02 -0.37
CA GLY A 909 -20.30 8.31 0.84
C GLY A 909 -21.45 7.33 1.10
N SER A 910 -21.52 6.21 0.36
CA SER A 910 -22.58 5.22 0.55
C SER A 910 -22.47 4.53 1.91
N VAL A 911 -23.59 4.39 2.59
CA VAL A 911 -23.69 3.69 3.88
C VAL A 911 -24.19 2.28 3.61
N THR A 912 -23.41 1.27 4.01
CA THR A 912 -23.74 -0.15 3.86
C THR A 912 -23.71 -0.81 5.24
N SER A 913 -24.62 -1.75 5.49
CA SER A 913 -24.58 -2.59 6.69
C SER A 913 -24.47 -4.06 6.32
N ILE A 914 -23.55 -4.77 6.95
CA ILE A 914 -23.37 -6.22 6.83
C ILE A 914 -23.60 -6.89 8.20
N THR A 915 -23.81 -8.19 8.20
CA THR A 915 -23.92 -9.00 9.42
C THR A 915 -22.82 -10.05 9.50
N ALA A 916 -22.27 -10.27 10.69
CA ALA A 916 -21.27 -11.30 10.95
C ALA A 916 -21.54 -12.04 12.27
N ASP A 917 -21.32 -13.37 12.31
CA ASP A 917 -21.50 -14.15 13.55
C ASP A 917 -20.49 -13.75 14.64
N THR A 918 -19.27 -13.37 14.24
CA THR A 918 -18.20 -12.90 15.12
C THR A 918 -17.54 -11.63 14.58
N LEU A 919 -16.99 -10.82 15.48
CA LEU A 919 -16.36 -9.54 15.16
C LEU A 919 -15.01 -9.39 15.85
N ILE A 920 -13.96 -9.16 15.06
CA ILE A 920 -12.60 -8.96 15.54
C ILE A 920 -12.23 -7.48 15.34
N ASN A 921 -11.99 -6.79 16.45
CA ASN A 921 -11.53 -5.41 16.46
C ASN A 921 -10.00 -5.33 16.48
N SER A 922 -9.38 -5.18 15.31
CA SER A 922 -7.95 -4.98 15.12
C SER A 922 -7.60 -3.57 14.59
N ALA A 923 -8.47 -2.57 14.82
CA ALA A 923 -8.45 -1.27 14.17
C ALA A 923 -7.33 -0.29 14.60
N GLY A 924 -6.23 -0.78 15.20
CA GLY A 924 -5.07 0.02 15.58
C GLY A 924 -5.41 1.23 16.46
N HIS A 925 -5.18 2.45 15.95
CA HIS A 925 -5.56 3.69 16.64
C HIS A 925 -7.07 3.84 16.83
N GLY A 926 -7.89 3.28 15.93
CA GLY A 926 -9.34 3.25 16.03
C GLY A 926 -9.90 2.19 16.97
N ALA A 927 -9.09 1.26 17.48
CA ALA A 927 -9.60 0.10 18.22
C ALA A 927 -10.33 0.48 19.52
N CYS A 928 -9.86 1.51 20.23
CA CYS A 928 -10.59 2.04 21.39
C CYS A 928 -11.93 2.67 21.02
N ALA A 929 -12.07 3.27 19.83
CA ALA A 929 -13.34 3.84 19.39
C ALA A 929 -14.37 2.73 19.09
N ILE A 930 -13.97 1.68 18.34
CA ILE A 930 -14.81 0.51 18.08
C ILE A 930 -15.22 -0.20 19.38
N ASN A 931 -14.29 -0.36 20.33
CA ASN A 931 -14.57 -0.88 21.67
C ASN A 931 -15.67 -0.06 22.39
N ASN A 932 -15.57 1.26 22.35
CA ASN A 932 -16.49 2.16 23.06
C ASN A 932 -17.85 2.32 22.36
N LEU A 933 -18.00 1.89 21.10
CA LEU A 933 -19.32 1.75 20.45
C LEU A 933 -20.13 0.61 21.07
N MET A 934 -19.47 -0.46 21.54
CA MET A 934 -20.13 -1.65 22.09
C MET A 934 -20.18 -1.71 23.60
N LEU A 935 -19.07 -1.40 24.28
CA LEU A 935 -19.01 -1.53 25.73
C LEU A 935 -19.73 -0.38 26.44
N PRO A 936 -20.30 -0.63 27.64
CA PRO A 936 -20.87 0.42 28.47
C PRO A 936 -19.78 1.38 28.98
N ALA A 937 -20.17 2.59 29.37
CA ALA A 937 -19.25 3.71 29.67
C ALA A 937 -18.20 3.37 30.75
N GLU A 938 -18.51 2.50 31.70
CA GLU A 938 -17.62 2.05 32.77
C GLU A 938 -16.45 1.17 32.27
N ARG A 939 -16.61 0.57 31.07
CA ARG A 939 -15.61 -0.26 30.39
C ARG A 939 -14.94 0.45 29.21
N HIS A 940 -15.25 1.73 28.99
CA HIS A 940 -14.62 2.52 27.92
C HIS A 940 -13.11 2.66 28.14
N ARG A 941 -12.36 2.57 27.05
CA ARG A 941 -10.91 2.77 27.05
C ARG A 941 -10.54 3.92 26.13
N PHE A 942 -9.47 4.64 26.48
CA PHE A 942 -9.02 5.80 25.73
C PHE A 942 -7.64 5.55 25.14
N PRO A 943 -7.42 5.85 23.85
CA PRO A 943 -6.11 5.72 23.23
C PRO A 943 -5.18 6.84 23.68
N HIS A 944 -3.89 6.54 23.75
CA HIS A 944 -2.82 7.52 23.85
C HIS A 944 -1.84 7.31 22.71
N TYR A 945 -1.28 8.40 22.18
CA TYR A 945 -0.48 8.38 20.97
C TYR A 945 0.98 8.70 21.29
N ALA A 946 1.83 7.67 21.26
CA ALA A 946 3.27 7.81 21.42
C ALA A 946 3.94 7.80 20.03
N LYS A 947 4.09 8.99 19.45
CA LYS A 947 4.83 9.27 18.23
C LYS A 947 6.30 8.91 18.40
N GLY A 948 6.92 8.52 17.30
CA GLY A 948 8.33 8.17 17.20
C GLY A 948 8.86 8.59 15.83
N THR A 949 9.81 9.51 15.84
CA THR A 949 10.52 10.06 14.68
C THR A 949 11.71 9.17 14.36
N TYR A 950 11.87 8.83 13.09
CA TYR A 950 13.03 8.13 12.54
C TYR A 950 13.91 9.11 11.77
N PHE A 951 15.21 8.83 11.76
CA PHE A 951 16.21 9.59 11.04
C PHE A 951 17.00 8.66 10.12
N SER A 952 17.22 9.04 8.87
CA SER A 952 17.97 8.25 7.89
C SER A 952 19.43 8.71 7.85
N TYR A 953 20.34 7.78 7.58
CA TYR A 953 21.76 8.09 7.41
C TYR A 953 22.22 7.93 5.96
N GLY A 954 22.58 9.03 5.32
CA GLY A 954 22.90 9.07 3.88
C GLY A 954 24.34 8.71 3.51
N ALA A 955 25.28 8.75 4.47
CA ALA A 955 26.69 8.55 4.18
C ALA A 955 27.09 7.06 4.13
N SER A 956 28.19 6.78 3.42
CA SER A 956 28.64 5.42 3.16
C SER A 956 29.39 4.76 4.32
N ARG A 957 29.83 5.53 5.31
CA ARG A 957 30.45 5.10 6.58
C ARG A 957 30.00 6.07 7.69
N PRO A 958 29.92 5.65 8.96
CA PRO A 958 30.20 4.30 9.46
C PRO A 958 29.18 3.24 9.00
N ARG A 959 29.51 1.96 9.18
CA ARG A 959 28.61 0.83 8.88
C ARG A 959 28.56 -0.15 10.04
N THR A 960 27.42 -0.84 10.17
CA THR A 960 27.26 -1.97 11.07
C THR A 960 26.45 -3.08 10.40
N SER A 961 26.72 -4.34 10.75
CA SER A 961 25.90 -5.50 10.35
C SER A 961 24.84 -5.89 11.39
N VAL A 962 25.00 -5.42 12.63
CA VAL A 962 24.09 -5.64 13.77
C VAL A 962 23.24 -4.40 14.11
N LEU A 963 22.07 -4.62 14.71
CA LEU A 963 21.27 -3.55 15.31
C LEU A 963 21.91 -3.12 16.65
N VAL A 964 21.98 -1.82 16.96
CA VAL A 964 22.64 -1.32 18.18
C VAL A 964 21.62 -0.57 19.05
N TYR A 965 21.43 -1.05 20.27
CA TYR A 965 20.43 -0.53 21.22
C TYR A 965 21.16 -0.06 22.50
N PRO A 966 21.27 1.25 22.76
CA PRO A 966 21.84 1.74 24.01
C PRO A 966 20.96 1.39 25.21
N VAL A 967 21.57 1.12 26.36
CA VAL A 967 20.85 0.96 27.63
C VAL A 967 20.43 2.32 28.18
N THR A 968 19.13 2.54 28.40
CA THR A 968 18.64 3.69 29.17
C THR A 968 18.50 3.35 30.65
N LEU A 969 18.82 4.32 31.51
CA LEU A 969 18.71 4.19 32.96
C LEU A 969 17.25 4.38 33.40
N PRO A 970 16.76 3.62 34.41
CA PRO A 970 15.40 3.78 34.93
C PRO A 970 15.12 5.23 35.37
N GLY A 971 14.05 5.82 34.86
CA GLY A 971 13.65 7.21 35.13
C GLY A 971 13.89 8.19 33.98
N TYR A 972 14.80 7.87 33.04
CA TYR A 972 14.88 8.59 31.77
C TYR A 972 13.79 8.03 30.85
N GLY A 973 12.70 8.78 30.65
CA GLY A 973 11.45 8.29 30.03
C GLY A 973 11.50 7.97 28.53
N GLY A 974 12.70 7.94 27.93
CA GLY A 974 12.94 7.60 26.54
C GLY A 974 13.42 6.16 26.37
N LEU A 975 12.98 5.54 25.28
CA LEU A 975 13.74 4.46 24.65
C LEU A 975 14.91 5.15 23.95
N GLY A 976 16.15 4.84 24.33
CA GLY A 976 17.32 5.54 23.79
C GLY A 976 17.39 5.37 22.27
N THR A 977 17.81 6.39 21.54
CA THR A 977 17.76 6.43 20.07
C THR A 977 18.46 5.20 19.48
N HIS A 978 17.69 4.20 19.03
CA HIS A 978 18.24 2.95 18.53
C HIS A 978 18.90 3.14 17.16
N LEU A 979 19.81 2.24 16.82
CA LEU A 979 20.29 2.00 15.46
C LEU A 979 19.60 0.75 14.90
N THR A 980 18.88 0.93 13.80
CA THR A 980 18.31 -0.16 13.00
C THR A 980 18.84 -0.15 11.57
N LEU A 981 18.64 -1.24 10.86
CA LEU A 981 19.08 -1.42 9.48
C LEU A 981 17.87 -1.64 8.58
N ASP A 982 17.88 -1.07 7.38
CA ASP A 982 16.98 -1.51 6.31
C ASP A 982 17.46 -2.82 5.66
N MET A 983 16.64 -3.39 4.78
CA MET A 983 16.99 -4.59 4.03
C MET A 983 18.20 -4.39 3.08
N GLY A 984 18.48 -3.14 2.67
CA GLY A 984 19.67 -2.76 1.91
C GLY A 984 20.93 -2.59 2.78
N GLY A 985 20.82 -2.62 4.11
CA GLY A 985 21.92 -2.37 5.05
C GLY A 985 22.24 -0.88 5.30
N ARG A 986 21.33 0.04 4.96
CA ARG A 986 21.43 1.45 5.37
C ARG A 986 21.03 1.60 6.84
N ILE A 987 21.66 2.55 7.51
CA ILE A 987 21.39 2.86 8.91
C ILE A 987 20.18 3.79 9.02
N ARG A 988 19.25 3.43 9.91
CA ARG A 988 18.16 4.28 10.42
C ARG A 988 18.31 4.44 11.93
N PHE A 989 18.15 5.66 12.42
CA PHE A 989 18.17 5.99 13.84
C PHE A 989 16.75 6.24 14.37
N GLY A 990 16.54 5.97 15.66
CA GLY A 990 15.23 6.09 16.33
C GLY A 990 14.49 4.74 16.43
N PRO A 991 13.20 4.75 16.82
CA PRO A 991 12.37 5.92 17.07
C PRO A 991 12.59 6.55 18.45
N ASP A 992 12.36 7.86 18.55
CA ASP A 992 12.20 8.55 19.83
C ASP A 992 10.80 8.34 20.46
N VAL A 993 10.47 9.14 21.49
CA VAL A 993 9.15 9.15 22.13
C VAL A 993 8.65 10.59 22.31
N GLU A 994 7.57 10.90 21.60
CA GLU A 994 6.81 12.15 21.70
C GLU A 994 5.33 11.80 21.95
N TRP A 995 4.71 12.43 22.96
CA TRP A 995 3.29 12.24 23.25
C TRP A 995 2.50 13.29 22.49
N VAL A 996 1.59 12.85 21.62
CA VAL A 996 0.70 13.71 20.85
C VAL A 996 -0.76 13.40 21.20
N ASP A 997 -1.67 14.33 20.88
CA ASP A 997 -3.11 14.17 21.13
C ASP A 997 -3.89 13.74 19.86
N ASP A 998 -3.29 13.86 18.66
CA ASP A 998 -3.88 13.46 17.36
C ASP A 998 -3.09 12.29 16.72
N PRO A 999 -3.75 11.17 16.34
CA PRO A 999 -3.10 10.06 15.63
C PRO A 999 -2.67 10.39 14.19
N ASN A 1000 -3.01 11.56 13.65
CA ASN A 1000 -2.63 12.01 12.31
C ASN A 1000 -1.38 12.92 12.30
N ASP A 1001 -0.84 13.29 13.47
CA ASP A 1001 0.42 14.07 13.56
C ASP A 1001 1.64 13.20 13.22
N LEU A 1002 1.87 13.02 11.92
CA LEU A 1002 2.96 12.24 11.35
C LEU A 1002 4.12 13.12 10.84
N GLN A 1003 4.20 14.40 11.25
CA GLN A 1003 5.24 15.33 10.82
C GLN A 1003 6.55 15.12 11.61
N PRO A 1004 7.69 14.83 10.96
CA PRO A 1004 8.98 14.69 11.63
C PRO A 1004 9.45 15.97 12.33
N SER A 1005 9.84 15.85 13.60
CA SER A 1005 10.25 16.99 14.43
C SER A 1005 11.76 17.24 14.35
N SER A 1006 12.17 18.40 13.83
CA SER A 1006 13.59 18.80 13.77
C SER A 1006 14.23 18.97 15.15
N ALA A 1007 13.47 19.46 16.14
CA ALA A 1007 13.94 19.61 17.51
C ALA A 1007 14.32 18.26 18.17
N ARG A 1008 13.77 17.14 17.66
CA ARG A 1008 14.13 15.79 18.12
C ARG A 1008 15.43 15.27 17.50
N LEU A 1009 15.76 15.68 16.28
CA LEU A 1009 17.07 15.39 15.68
C LEU A 1009 18.21 15.99 16.51
N GLU A 1010 18.06 17.24 16.95
CA GLU A 1010 19.04 17.92 17.82
C GLU A 1010 19.25 17.18 19.16
N GLN A 1011 18.19 16.61 19.73
CA GLN A 1011 18.24 15.80 20.96
C GLN A 1011 18.84 14.41 20.74
N ALA A 1012 18.64 13.81 19.56
CA ALA A 1012 19.10 12.47 19.22
C ALA A 1012 20.60 12.40 18.87
N ILE A 1013 21.18 13.47 18.29
CA ILE A 1013 22.59 13.50 17.87
C ILE A 1013 23.57 13.14 19.01
N PRO A 1014 23.48 13.73 20.22
CA PRO A 1014 24.34 13.33 21.35
C PRO A 1014 24.20 11.86 21.76
N GLU A 1015 22.99 11.29 21.71
CA GLU A 1015 22.76 9.87 22.02
C GLU A 1015 23.41 8.97 20.96
N ILE A 1016 23.25 9.27 19.67
CA ILE A 1016 23.83 8.52 18.55
C ILE A 1016 25.36 8.51 18.65
N LEU A 1017 25.98 9.68 18.89
CA LEU A 1017 27.43 9.81 19.02
C LEU A 1017 28.00 9.07 20.24
N SER A 1018 27.19 8.75 21.26
CA SER A 1018 27.63 8.01 22.44
C SER A 1018 28.05 6.56 22.12
N TYR A 1019 27.35 5.91 21.17
CA TYR A 1019 27.59 4.53 20.76
C TYR A 1019 28.09 4.39 19.31
N MET A 1020 28.06 5.45 18.50
CA MET A 1020 28.58 5.46 17.13
C MET A 1020 29.31 6.78 16.83
N PRO A 1021 30.49 7.02 17.43
CA PRO A 1021 31.18 8.32 17.39
C PRO A 1021 31.72 8.71 16.00
N GLY A 1022 31.78 7.77 15.05
CA GLY A 1022 32.19 8.04 13.67
C GLY A 1022 31.09 8.63 12.77
N VAL A 1023 29.86 8.78 13.27
CA VAL A 1023 28.72 9.32 12.49
C VAL A 1023 28.90 10.82 12.25
N ASP A 1024 28.89 11.23 10.99
CA ASP A 1024 28.76 12.63 10.58
C ASP A 1024 27.32 13.13 10.83
N PRO A 1025 27.08 14.08 11.76
CA PRO A 1025 25.73 14.58 12.05
C PRO A 1025 25.08 15.29 10.87
N SER A 1026 25.86 15.85 9.93
CA SER A 1026 25.34 16.55 8.74
C SER A 1026 24.76 15.60 7.69
N ALA A 1027 25.09 14.30 7.78
CA ALA A 1027 24.55 13.24 6.92
C ALA A 1027 23.35 12.50 7.52
N ILE A 1028 22.84 12.95 8.68
CA ILE A 1028 21.59 12.48 9.28
C ILE A 1028 20.44 13.38 8.79
N ALA A 1029 19.41 12.79 8.19
CA ALA A 1029 18.22 13.50 7.73
C ALA A 1029 16.95 12.98 8.44
N LEU A 1030 15.92 13.83 8.53
CA LEU A 1030 14.57 13.39 8.94
C LEU A 1030 14.04 12.36 7.92
N ASP A 1031 13.43 11.28 8.41
CA ASP A 1031 12.87 10.21 7.57
C ASP A 1031 11.33 10.22 7.70
N TYR A 1032 10.75 9.33 8.52
CA TYR A 1032 9.31 9.25 8.76
C TYR A 1032 8.97 9.25 10.26
N CYS A 1033 7.69 9.49 10.58
CA CYS A 1033 7.12 9.21 11.89
C CYS A 1033 6.19 8.00 11.84
N GLY A 1034 6.12 7.29 12.97
CA GLY A 1034 5.07 6.34 13.30
C GLY A 1034 4.52 6.60 14.70
N ILE A 1035 3.27 6.23 14.94
CA ILE A 1035 2.60 6.42 16.24
C ILE A 1035 2.24 5.05 16.81
N ARG A 1036 2.52 4.85 18.10
CA ARG A 1036 2.22 3.61 18.83
C ARG A 1036 0.85 3.75 19.53
N PRO A 1037 -0.09 2.82 19.35
CA PRO A 1037 -1.35 2.82 20.09
C PRO A 1037 -1.11 2.35 21.53
N LYS A 1038 -1.15 3.28 22.48
CA LYS A 1038 -1.00 3.02 23.93
C LYS A 1038 -2.34 3.09 24.65
N LEU A 1039 -2.48 2.39 25.78
CA LEU A 1039 -3.63 2.49 26.70
C LEU A 1039 -3.31 3.33 27.95
N GLY A 1040 -2.21 4.08 27.93
CA GLY A 1040 -1.75 4.95 29.02
C GLY A 1040 -0.43 5.64 28.68
N ARG A 1041 -0.16 6.78 29.34
CA ARG A 1041 1.07 7.58 29.13
C ARG A 1041 2.34 6.98 29.80
N GLY A 1042 2.41 5.65 29.90
CA GLY A 1042 3.56 4.93 30.46
C GLY A 1042 4.73 4.82 29.47
N GLY A 1043 5.95 4.75 29.98
CA GLY A 1043 7.18 4.61 29.19
C GLY A 1043 7.19 3.34 28.31
N ALA A 1044 8.04 3.34 27.29
CA ALA A 1044 8.10 2.26 26.30
C ALA A 1044 8.52 0.90 26.91
N VAL A 1045 9.32 0.90 27.98
CA VAL A 1045 9.75 -0.30 28.72
C VAL A 1045 9.61 -0.04 30.23
N ASN A 1046 8.36 0.05 30.70
CA ASN A 1046 8.08 0.03 32.13
C ASN A 1046 8.13 -1.42 32.64
N VAL A 1047 9.04 -1.73 33.56
CA VAL A 1047 8.98 -2.94 34.39
C VAL A 1047 8.48 -2.56 35.77
N GLY A 1048 7.33 -3.10 36.21
CA GLY A 1048 6.71 -2.79 37.49
C GLY A 1048 5.46 -1.91 37.39
N LYS A 1049 5.24 -1.02 38.39
CA LYS A 1049 4.05 -0.16 38.49
C LYS A 1049 3.95 0.79 37.28
N GLY A 1050 3.07 0.46 36.34
CA GLY A 1050 2.88 1.21 35.10
C GLY A 1050 3.26 0.47 33.81
N PHE A 1051 3.60 -0.83 33.88
CA PHE A 1051 3.59 -1.69 32.69
C PHE A 1051 2.16 -1.82 32.12
N GLN A 1052 2.04 -1.80 30.79
CA GLN A 1052 0.80 -2.15 30.09
C GLN A 1052 1.11 -3.22 29.06
N ASP A 1053 0.36 -4.32 29.15
CA ASP A 1053 0.45 -5.45 28.23
C ASP A 1053 -0.49 -5.25 27.02
N PHE A 1054 -0.42 -6.17 26.06
CA PHE A 1054 -1.50 -6.31 25.07
C PHE A 1054 -2.80 -6.73 25.76
N VAL A 1055 -3.93 -6.35 25.17
CA VAL A 1055 -5.26 -6.82 25.58
C VAL A 1055 -5.85 -7.52 24.37
N ILE A 1056 -5.96 -8.85 24.48
CA ILE A 1056 -6.49 -9.75 23.47
C ILE A 1056 -7.46 -10.67 24.21
N GLN A 1057 -8.75 -10.41 24.08
CA GLN A 1057 -9.80 -11.11 24.84
C GLN A 1057 -11.13 -11.03 24.10
N GLU A 1058 -11.98 -12.04 24.29
CA GLU A 1058 -13.42 -11.91 24.07
C GLU A 1058 -14.02 -11.02 25.18
N GLU A 1059 -14.91 -10.09 24.83
CA GLU A 1059 -15.50 -9.19 25.81
C GLU A 1059 -16.68 -9.84 26.55
N GLU A 1060 -16.60 -9.89 27.88
CA GLU A 1060 -17.66 -10.44 28.73
C GLU A 1060 -19.02 -9.76 28.44
N GLY A 1061 -20.04 -10.56 28.13
CA GLY A 1061 -21.37 -10.10 27.73
C GLY A 1061 -21.58 -9.92 26.22
N PHE A 1062 -20.52 -10.02 25.42
CA PHE A 1062 -20.55 -9.85 23.96
C PHE A 1062 -19.91 -11.07 23.26
N PRO A 1063 -20.62 -12.21 23.17
CA PRO A 1063 -20.06 -13.45 22.64
C PRO A 1063 -19.74 -13.33 21.15
N GLY A 1064 -18.51 -13.68 20.78
CA GLY A 1064 -17.95 -13.51 19.43
C GLY A 1064 -17.30 -12.14 19.17
N PHE A 1065 -17.29 -11.20 20.13
CA PHE A 1065 -16.57 -9.92 19.99
C PHE A 1065 -15.18 -9.98 20.63
N VAL A 1066 -14.14 -10.06 19.80
CA VAL A 1066 -12.74 -10.15 20.23
C VAL A 1066 -12.03 -8.82 20.01
N ASN A 1067 -11.50 -8.26 21.10
CA ASN A 1067 -10.84 -6.95 21.13
C ASN A 1067 -9.31 -7.10 21.13
N LEU A 1068 -8.62 -6.41 20.23
CA LEU A 1068 -7.15 -6.32 20.19
C LEU A 1068 -6.72 -4.88 20.46
N LEU A 1069 -6.48 -4.55 21.73
CA LEU A 1069 -6.21 -3.18 22.19
C LEU A 1069 -4.75 -3.02 22.66
N GLY A 1070 -4.17 -1.85 22.39
CA GLY A 1070 -2.81 -1.51 22.83
C GLY A 1070 -1.68 -2.24 22.09
N ILE A 1071 -1.92 -2.71 20.86
CA ILE A 1071 -0.97 -3.49 20.07
C ILE A 1071 0.15 -2.60 19.48
N GLU A 1072 1.07 -2.18 20.34
CA GLU A 1072 2.33 -1.53 20.01
C GLU A 1072 3.46 -2.56 19.72
N SER A 1073 4.75 -2.17 19.79
CA SER A 1073 5.87 -3.13 19.75
C SER A 1073 5.79 -4.12 20.94
N PRO A 1074 5.93 -5.44 20.71
CA PRO A 1074 6.46 -6.11 19.53
C PRO A 1074 5.39 -6.69 18.56
N GLY A 1075 4.27 -6.00 18.35
CA GLY A 1075 3.11 -6.48 17.59
C GLY A 1075 3.36 -6.99 16.17
N LEU A 1076 4.33 -6.40 15.44
CA LEU A 1076 4.79 -6.92 14.15
C LEU A 1076 5.38 -8.33 14.29
N THR A 1077 6.26 -8.54 15.30
CA THR A 1077 6.84 -9.86 15.61
C THR A 1077 5.77 -10.84 16.09
N SER A 1078 4.77 -10.36 16.84
CA SER A 1078 3.71 -11.17 17.44
C SER A 1078 2.55 -11.50 16.50
N CYS A 1079 2.44 -10.91 15.31
CA CYS A 1079 1.21 -10.91 14.50
C CYS A 1079 0.62 -12.32 14.23
N LEU A 1080 1.45 -13.29 13.87
CA LEU A 1080 1.00 -14.68 13.61
C LEU A 1080 0.52 -15.39 14.88
N ALA A 1081 1.21 -15.18 16.01
CA ALA A 1081 0.82 -15.74 17.30
C ALA A 1081 -0.44 -15.07 17.88
N ILE A 1082 -0.68 -13.80 17.55
CA ILE A 1082 -1.95 -13.12 17.82
C ILE A 1082 -3.08 -13.76 16.99
N GLY A 1083 -2.81 -14.12 15.73
CA GLY A 1083 -3.70 -14.93 14.89
C GLY A 1083 -4.09 -16.25 15.57
N GLU A 1084 -3.11 -17.06 15.96
CA GLU A 1084 -3.32 -18.32 16.73
C GLU A 1084 -4.13 -18.08 18.01
N MET A 1085 -3.85 -17.01 18.77
CA MET A 1085 -4.56 -16.72 20.01
C MET A 1085 -6.03 -16.32 19.79
N VAL A 1086 -6.36 -15.58 18.73
CA VAL A 1086 -7.76 -15.24 18.40
C VAL A 1086 -8.52 -16.47 17.91
N ASP A 1087 -7.88 -17.32 17.12
CA ASP A 1087 -8.39 -18.62 16.67
C ASP A 1087 -8.72 -19.53 17.87
N GLU A 1088 -7.79 -19.65 18.82
CA GLU A 1088 -8.00 -20.34 20.09
C GLU A 1088 -9.11 -19.72 20.97
N ILE A 1089 -9.41 -18.43 20.85
CA ILE A 1089 -10.52 -17.81 21.59
C ILE A 1089 -11.88 -18.23 20.99
N LEU A 1090 -11.98 -18.36 19.67
CA LEU A 1090 -13.24 -18.62 18.97
C LEU A 1090 -13.56 -20.12 18.78
N TYR A 1091 -12.56 -21.01 18.76
CA TYR A 1091 -12.72 -22.43 18.38
C TYR A 1091 -12.31 -23.46 19.46
N ARG A 1092 -12.19 -23.05 20.73
CA ARG A 1092 -11.82 -23.94 21.85
C ARG A 1092 -12.97 -24.80 22.40
#